data_AF-R9XBC7-F1
#
_entry.id   AF-R9XBC7-F1
#
_cell.length_a   1.000
_cell.length_b   1.000
_cell.length_c   1.000
_cell.angle_alpha   90.00
_cell.angle_beta   90.00
_cell.angle_gamma   90.00
#
_symmetry.space_group_name_H-M   'P 1'
#
loop_
_entity.id
_entity.type
_entity.pdbx_description
1 polymer ?
#
loop_
_entity_poly.entity_id
_entity_poly.type
_entity_poly.pdbx_seq_one_letter_code
_entity_poly.pdbx_strand_id
1 'polypeptide(L)'
;MPYHLPVLLNPLVNAVFNCPAPGASPLKKLFNNAKDKKFILVVPKTEVLLQYQDAATHVPLAELCYNYEFVASHTLVQLQEARVTELEFRTINGKSVVIRPQSGIITAQPGAKKCRIQRCELIRSFNDYLLGRTTFALLYIDRPLVGEVELINPLRVFDLQEKSLHYQQLTPTADTPLPLEQFLRLHPQLGNQLDEVFKDAKERMRYIVLSLKEVVQLFQELVQKVYCLIKLDKNFRNYLNLLEMVQEYVELNIYEDVWRKLVQINGKNEPDRTPGYNITRFISLNQLSTNLYPEELEEFDLCAVTEIEKRVVQATECFSKITLTNSHHEKTRILISTFQKLTTKTSQATLDPMIDADTLLGLMVVVVCRSQVKNLKSHLDHLREFAQNSDDVKFGLLGYSLSTLEAVVGYFDVGGNSNKLERLITQCQHNKIFWNMIEQGISINLKEHEDVLISRTPLCESVLSLCIQYGRPDVFYDIISNYQSHFTLEDILCDVNQSNCSLLIQALQAGNEDITEALIDLLIANCTNTEMYAYINKCDIAGRTVGHYLTQNYEIVDRVGKFVNWKGKDLNMHTPLFTVCRAYDHPRYLEILSKCFQHCFDFYSIKGKRFSFADHEDPLGNTLLHIIKNGIQLALSIPGANVNKCNIRGMTPLMVYAKYNRIENIREILNDKRLILSKLQDPQSLKAIDYVKNPIILNLIGTTMAKSSLYGCLSVHNIKFEENAWYLWITSSTPSGNYKTSSYALKDIQSLLQLYSKKHPMSFLPIDHHLDTLRTLGKSGIISVINLENSMFLEALTFSLSIIQQREDYKQIFSYTESELSSWLRTNMVKQKPNKSEKIEPEDIHSIQNFLKFSLTEFNYLREKFTVLKKLIIFEHLKSHDIECSQRILYSQGEKIANIGTSKRLRSSPFDNEFNDGIDPFEQAVDFMCMCLDTLTSKIVEVLDSKVNTWWTLYGERTNLQKEYQRSFPEKGNPNSASSEDSKGFFESYMEDKRQKLESKLQARLSSCSEKLQHLDAELKHCHELLAEEISFFISSKNFAYMNFMVKAYVSRRIKQHKNVLLAIEEFIST
;
A
#
# COMPACT_ATOMS: atom_id res chain seq x y z
N MET A 1 25.15 -41.30 2.25
CA MET A 1 25.92 -40.04 2.14
C MET A 1 25.05 -38.92 2.69
N PRO A 2 25.53 -38.05 3.59
CA PRO A 2 24.74 -36.91 4.02
C PRO A 2 24.68 -35.95 2.83
N TYR A 3 23.51 -35.84 2.20
CA TYR A 3 23.30 -34.87 1.14
C TYR A 3 23.46 -33.47 1.74
N HIS A 4 24.54 -32.76 1.40
CA HIS A 4 24.65 -31.33 1.67
C HIS A 4 23.68 -30.61 0.72
N LEU A 5 22.44 -30.41 1.18
CA LEU A 5 21.49 -29.53 0.54
C LEU A 5 22.04 -28.09 0.51
N PRO A 6 21.74 -27.29 -0.54
CA PRO A 6 22.20 -25.91 -0.62
C PRO A 6 21.81 -25.09 0.62
N VAL A 7 22.77 -24.43 1.25
CA VAL A 7 22.55 -23.58 2.44
C VAL A 7 21.66 -22.39 2.08
N LEU A 8 20.56 -22.15 2.80
CA LEU A 8 19.64 -21.03 2.54
C LEU A 8 20.17 -19.74 3.17
N LEU A 9 19.94 -18.57 2.54
CA LEU A 9 20.48 -17.29 3.03
C LEU A 9 19.85 -16.86 4.37
N ASN A 10 18.55 -17.09 4.56
CA ASN A 10 17.90 -16.76 5.82
C ASN A 10 18.31 -17.78 6.92
N PRO A 11 19.02 -17.36 7.98
CA PRO A 11 19.59 -18.28 8.96
C PRO A 11 18.53 -19.10 9.71
N LEU A 12 17.36 -18.49 10.00
CA LEU A 12 16.27 -19.16 10.72
C LEU A 12 15.60 -20.22 9.86
N VAL A 13 15.29 -19.89 8.60
CA VAL A 13 14.70 -20.87 7.66
C VAL A 13 15.68 -22.01 7.39
N ASN A 14 16.97 -21.71 7.23
CA ASN A 14 18.01 -22.73 7.08
C ASN A 14 18.10 -23.66 8.30
N ALA A 15 18.10 -23.10 9.51
CA ALA A 15 18.21 -23.89 10.74
C ALA A 15 17.03 -24.85 10.95
N VAL A 16 15.81 -24.45 10.57
CA VAL A 16 14.59 -25.25 10.76
C VAL A 16 14.37 -26.26 9.63
N PHE A 17 14.51 -25.86 8.37
CA PHE A 17 14.13 -26.69 7.22
C PHE A 17 15.29 -27.42 6.54
N ASN A 18 16.53 -27.00 6.78
CA ASN A 18 17.73 -27.51 6.12
C ASN A 18 18.75 -28.10 7.11
N CYS A 19 18.28 -28.91 8.06
CA CYS A 19 19.14 -29.54 9.07
C CYS A 19 19.58 -30.95 8.62
N PRO A 20 20.89 -31.20 8.38
CA PRO A 20 21.36 -32.50 7.89
C PRO A 20 21.29 -33.61 8.95
N ALA A 21 21.35 -33.25 10.24
CA ALA A 21 21.31 -34.20 11.36
C ALA A 21 20.42 -33.69 12.51
N PRO A 22 19.07 -33.78 12.39
CA PRO A 22 18.13 -33.27 13.40
C PRO A 22 18.34 -33.86 14.80
N GLY A 23 18.77 -35.12 14.89
CA GLY A 23 19.00 -35.82 16.16
C GLY A 23 20.25 -35.39 16.94
N ALA A 24 21.21 -34.73 16.27
CA ALA A 24 22.46 -34.20 16.85
C ALA A 24 22.52 -32.66 16.86
N SER A 25 21.46 -32.01 16.37
CA SER A 25 21.36 -30.55 16.28
C SER A 25 21.07 -29.92 17.66
N PRO A 26 21.54 -28.68 17.92
CA PRO A 26 21.11 -27.90 19.09
C PRO A 26 19.59 -27.69 19.13
N LEU A 27 18.90 -27.84 17.99
CA LEU A 27 17.44 -27.75 17.86
C LEU A 27 16.71 -29.09 18.01
N LYS A 28 17.35 -30.17 18.48
CA LYS A 28 16.72 -31.49 18.66
C LYS A 28 15.38 -31.44 19.41
N LYS A 29 15.29 -30.62 20.47
CA LYS A 29 14.04 -30.41 21.23
C LYS A 29 12.92 -29.83 20.37
N LEU A 30 13.24 -28.88 19.48
CA LEU A 30 12.29 -28.28 18.54
C LEU A 30 11.76 -29.35 17.57
N PHE A 31 12.65 -30.11 16.94
CA PHE A 31 12.27 -31.15 15.98
C PHE A 31 11.37 -32.22 16.60
N ASN A 32 11.70 -32.68 17.81
CA ASN A 32 10.85 -33.64 18.53
C ASN A 32 9.45 -33.07 18.83
N ASN A 33 9.35 -31.79 19.17
CA ASN A 33 8.08 -31.14 19.48
C ASN A 33 7.23 -30.80 18.25
N ALA A 34 7.88 -30.55 17.11
CA ALA A 34 7.26 -30.10 15.86
C ALA A 34 7.04 -31.23 14.83
N LYS A 35 7.67 -32.40 15.02
CA LYS A 35 7.70 -33.51 14.05
C LYS A 35 6.36 -33.78 13.37
N ASP A 36 5.30 -33.95 14.15
CA ASP A 36 3.97 -34.34 13.67
C ASP A 36 2.93 -33.20 13.78
N LYS A 37 3.37 -31.97 14.02
CA LYS A 37 2.48 -30.82 14.25
C LYS A 37 2.45 -29.86 13.05
N LYS A 38 1.28 -29.27 12.80
CA LYS A 38 1.17 -28.07 11.94
C LYS A 38 1.68 -26.86 12.73
N PHE A 39 2.59 -26.10 12.15
CA PHE A 39 3.12 -24.87 12.74
C PHE A 39 3.32 -23.79 11.68
N ILE A 40 3.44 -22.54 12.14
CA ILE A 40 3.78 -21.36 11.32
C ILE A 40 5.12 -20.83 11.84
N LEU A 41 6.09 -20.67 10.95
CA LEU A 41 7.37 -20.06 11.32
C LEU A 41 7.31 -18.56 11.06
N VAL A 42 7.55 -17.77 12.10
CA VAL A 42 7.62 -16.31 12.03
C VAL A 42 9.07 -15.93 11.78
N VAL A 43 9.34 -15.41 10.58
CA VAL A 43 10.69 -15.22 10.06
C VAL A 43 11.06 -13.74 10.07
N PRO A 44 12.00 -13.29 10.90
CA PRO A 44 12.51 -11.93 10.80
C PRO A 44 13.19 -11.71 9.45
N LYS A 45 13.16 -10.47 8.95
CA LYS A 45 13.87 -10.06 7.73
C LYS A 45 15.29 -10.64 7.70
N THR A 46 15.67 -11.21 6.56
CA THR A 46 17.00 -11.80 6.35
C THR A 46 18.12 -10.80 6.65
N GLU A 47 17.96 -9.55 6.21
CA GLU A 47 18.92 -8.46 6.45
C GLU A 47 19.10 -8.20 7.95
N VAL A 48 18.01 -8.24 8.73
CA VAL A 48 18.04 -8.05 10.17
C VAL A 48 18.79 -9.20 10.85
N LEU A 49 18.49 -10.45 10.47
CA LEU A 49 19.19 -11.61 11.04
C LEU A 49 20.69 -11.64 10.74
N LEU A 50 21.11 -11.10 9.59
CA LEU A 50 22.52 -11.11 9.16
C LEU A 50 23.32 -9.90 9.66
N GLN A 51 22.69 -8.73 9.84
CA GLN A 51 23.38 -7.48 10.16
C GLN A 51 23.21 -7.01 11.60
N TYR A 52 22.38 -7.66 12.42
CA TYR A 52 22.11 -7.24 13.78
C TYR A 52 22.55 -8.31 14.79
N GLN A 53 22.81 -7.85 16.02
CA GLN A 53 23.04 -8.66 17.20
C GLN A 53 21.94 -8.37 18.24
N ASP A 54 21.80 -9.26 19.22
CA ASP A 54 20.96 -8.99 20.37
C ASP A 54 21.62 -7.93 21.27
N ALA A 55 20.89 -6.89 21.64
CA ALA A 55 21.40 -5.76 22.40
C ALA A 55 21.76 -6.12 23.86
N ALA A 56 21.20 -7.21 24.41
CA ALA A 56 21.48 -7.63 25.77
C ALA A 56 22.65 -8.62 25.84
N THR A 57 22.73 -9.57 24.91
CA THR A 57 23.78 -10.60 24.92
C THR A 57 24.94 -10.30 23.97
N HIS A 58 24.82 -9.30 23.08
CA HIS A 58 25.75 -8.99 21.98
C HIS A 58 26.06 -10.19 21.06
N VAL A 59 25.17 -11.19 21.03
CA VAL A 59 25.31 -12.36 20.16
C VAL A 59 24.68 -12.04 18.81
N PRO A 60 25.35 -12.29 17.67
CA PRO A 60 24.76 -12.11 16.35
C PRO A 60 23.44 -12.86 16.20
N LEU A 61 22.42 -12.23 15.62
CA LEU A 61 21.09 -12.85 15.49
C LEU A 61 21.13 -14.13 14.62
N ALA A 62 22.08 -14.21 13.68
CA ALA A 62 22.33 -15.41 12.88
C ALA A 62 22.72 -16.62 13.75
N GLU A 63 23.48 -16.42 14.83
CA GLU A 63 23.85 -17.49 15.77
C GLU A 63 22.67 -17.86 16.67
N LEU A 64 21.86 -16.88 17.09
CA LEU A 64 20.63 -17.13 17.85
C LEU A 64 19.62 -17.98 17.08
N CYS A 65 19.67 -18.02 15.75
CA CYS A 65 18.84 -18.92 14.94
C CYS A 65 19.14 -20.42 15.17
N TYR A 66 20.23 -20.77 15.85
CA TYR A 66 20.54 -22.13 16.28
C TYR A 66 20.30 -22.36 17.79
N ASN A 67 19.74 -21.36 18.49
CA ASN A 67 19.33 -21.47 19.89
C ASN A 67 17.85 -21.89 20.00
N TYR A 68 17.57 -22.92 20.81
CA TYR A 68 16.21 -23.43 21.00
C TYR A 68 15.19 -22.37 21.46
N GLU A 69 15.54 -21.51 22.43
CA GLU A 69 14.58 -20.54 22.97
C GLU A 69 14.20 -19.46 21.97
N PHE A 70 15.15 -19.03 21.15
CA PHE A 70 14.91 -18.07 20.08
C PHE A 70 13.99 -18.68 19.01
N VAL A 71 14.34 -19.86 18.48
CA VAL A 71 13.56 -20.52 17.42
C VAL A 71 12.18 -20.95 17.91
N ALA A 72 12.07 -21.49 19.12
CA ALA A 72 10.79 -21.87 19.70
C ALA A 72 9.86 -20.68 19.89
N SER A 73 10.39 -19.50 20.25
CA SER A 73 9.61 -18.26 20.34
C SER A 73 9.13 -17.72 18.98
N HIS A 74 9.77 -18.13 17.88
CA HIS A 74 9.40 -17.78 16.51
C HIS A 74 8.55 -18.85 15.82
N THR A 75 8.24 -19.95 16.50
CA THR A 75 7.45 -21.05 15.92
C THR A 75 6.08 -21.10 16.58
N LEU A 76 5.03 -20.74 15.83
CA LEU A 76 3.65 -20.69 16.31
C LEU A 76 2.94 -22.01 16.08
N VAL A 77 2.20 -22.47 17.08
CA VAL A 77 1.30 -23.62 17.01
C VAL A 77 -0.12 -23.13 17.27
N GLN A 78 -1.05 -23.51 16.39
CA GLN A 78 -2.44 -23.05 16.46
C GLN A 78 -3.17 -23.67 17.66
N LEU A 79 -3.77 -22.83 18.50
CA LEU A 79 -4.77 -23.24 19.49
C LEU A 79 -6.10 -23.51 18.77
N GLN A 80 -6.78 -24.60 19.10
CA GLN A 80 -8.11 -24.87 18.58
C GLN A 80 -9.09 -23.78 19.05
N GLU A 81 -9.83 -23.24 18.08
CA GLU A 81 -11.04 -22.40 18.22
C GLU A 81 -10.94 -21.13 19.09
N ALA A 82 -10.35 -20.06 18.53
CA ALA A 82 -10.58 -18.71 19.04
C ALA A 82 -11.80 -18.05 18.36
N ARG A 83 -12.72 -17.51 19.17
CA ARG A 83 -13.80 -16.62 18.76
C ARG A 83 -13.28 -15.18 18.64
N VAL A 84 -13.51 -14.56 17.47
CA VAL A 84 -13.65 -13.11 17.18
C VAL A 84 -12.40 -12.19 17.27
N THR A 85 -12.20 -11.45 16.16
CA THR A 85 -11.32 -10.28 15.87
C THR A 85 -9.81 -10.37 16.08
N GLU A 86 -9.31 -11.01 17.14
CA GLU A 86 -7.88 -11.16 17.41
C GLU A 86 -7.51 -12.64 17.46
N LEU A 87 -6.50 -13.05 16.68
CA LEU A 87 -6.05 -14.44 16.67
C LEU A 87 -4.91 -14.59 17.67
N GLU A 88 -5.19 -15.28 18.79
CA GLU A 88 -4.17 -15.65 19.77
C GLU A 88 -3.50 -16.99 19.36
N PHE A 89 -2.19 -16.96 19.24
CA PHE A 89 -1.34 -18.13 18.99
C PHE A 89 -0.42 -18.37 20.18
N ARG A 90 -0.01 -19.63 20.38
CA ARG A 90 1.07 -19.97 21.31
C ARG A 90 2.32 -20.38 20.54
N THR A 91 3.46 -19.91 21.01
CA THR A 91 4.75 -20.39 20.55
C THR A 91 5.02 -21.79 21.09
N ILE A 92 5.99 -22.53 20.51
CA ILE A 92 6.38 -23.86 21.00
C ILE A 92 6.85 -23.82 22.47
N ASN A 93 7.46 -22.72 22.91
CA ASN A 93 7.86 -22.51 24.31
C ASN A 93 6.77 -21.86 25.19
N GLY A 94 5.52 -21.76 24.71
CA GLY A 94 4.35 -21.39 25.52
C GLY A 94 4.06 -19.89 25.68
N LYS A 95 4.75 -19.00 24.95
CA LYS A 95 4.48 -17.55 24.94
C LYS A 95 3.25 -17.25 24.08
N SER A 96 2.48 -16.23 24.48
CA SER A 96 1.30 -15.79 23.72
C SER A 96 1.68 -14.76 22.65
N VAL A 97 1.13 -14.92 21.45
CA VAL A 97 1.33 -14.03 20.31
C VAL A 97 -0.03 -13.68 19.72
N VAL A 98 -0.36 -12.39 19.71
CA VAL A 98 -1.62 -11.86 19.18
C VAL A 98 -1.37 -11.33 17.78
N ILE A 99 -2.12 -11.82 16.79
CA ILE A 99 -2.04 -11.36 15.41
C ILE A 99 -3.32 -10.62 15.06
N ARG A 100 -3.17 -9.38 14.59
CA ARG A 100 -4.26 -8.56 14.05
C ARG A 100 -4.25 -8.65 12.52
N PRO A 101 -5.17 -9.42 11.91
CA PRO A 101 -5.12 -9.72 10.47
C PRO A 101 -5.29 -8.49 9.58
N GLN A 102 -6.13 -7.53 10.00
CA GLN A 102 -6.46 -6.34 9.19
C GLN A 102 -5.32 -5.31 9.14
N SER A 103 -4.58 -5.15 10.24
CA SER A 103 -3.47 -4.20 10.32
C SER A 103 -2.11 -4.82 9.98
N GLY A 104 -2.04 -6.16 9.86
CA GLY A 104 -0.79 -6.88 9.62
C GLY A 104 0.20 -6.76 10.79
N ILE A 105 -0.29 -6.56 12.01
CA ILE A 105 0.55 -6.37 13.21
C ILE A 105 0.54 -7.64 14.05
N ILE A 106 1.72 -8.08 14.47
CA ILE A 106 1.94 -9.16 15.43
C ILE A 106 2.42 -8.54 16.74
N THR A 107 1.83 -8.98 17.86
CA THR A 107 2.25 -8.55 19.20
C THR A 107 2.63 -9.76 20.05
N ALA A 108 3.89 -9.82 20.50
CA ALA A 108 4.36 -10.87 21.39
C ALA A 108 4.23 -10.44 22.86
N GLN A 109 3.64 -11.28 23.72
CA GLN A 109 3.53 -11.07 25.16
C GLN A 109 4.56 -11.91 25.93
N PRO A 110 5.07 -11.48 27.10
CA PRO A 110 4.62 -10.36 27.95
C PRO A 110 5.20 -8.96 27.60
N GLY A 111 6.17 -8.86 26.69
CA GLY A 111 6.84 -7.58 26.37
C GLY A 111 6.06 -6.60 25.50
N ALA A 112 4.86 -6.97 25.02
CA ALA A 112 4.02 -6.20 24.09
C ALA A 112 4.76 -5.68 22.83
N LYS A 113 5.79 -6.41 22.38
CA LYS A 113 6.59 -6.01 21.22
C LYS A 113 5.77 -6.14 19.94
N LYS A 114 5.65 -5.05 19.18
CA LYS A 114 4.89 -4.97 17.94
C LYS A 114 5.80 -5.15 16.73
N CYS A 115 5.48 -6.12 15.89
CA CYS A 115 6.16 -6.40 14.62
C CYS A 115 5.14 -6.28 13.48
N ARG A 116 5.60 -5.91 12.28
CA ARG A 116 4.76 -5.81 11.08
C ARG A 116 5.02 -6.99 10.15
N ILE A 117 3.95 -7.63 9.69
CA ILE A 117 3.97 -8.64 8.62
C ILE A 117 4.25 -7.95 7.30
N GLN A 118 5.28 -8.40 6.60
CA GLN A 118 5.68 -7.84 5.32
C GLN A 118 5.27 -8.74 4.16
N ARG A 119 5.44 -10.05 4.33
CA ARG A 119 5.16 -11.05 3.32
C ARG A 119 4.76 -12.36 3.99
N CYS A 120 3.98 -13.17 3.29
CA CYS A 120 3.66 -14.53 3.68
C CYS A 120 4.00 -15.48 2.53
N GLU A 121 4.51 -16.66 2.86
CA GLU A 121 4.91 -17.68 1.88
C GLU A 121 4.55 -19.07 2.40
N LEU A 122 4.30 -20.01 1.48
CA LEU A 122 4.19 -21.43 1.80
C LEU A 122 5.44 -22.15 1.30
N ILE A 123 6.29 -22.59 2.22
CA ILE A 123 7.44 -23.42 1.89
C ILE A 123 7.00 -24.89 1.82
N ARG A 124 7.41 -25.59 0.77
CA ARG A 124 7.15 -27.03 0.65
C ARG A 124 8.21 -27.81 1.39
N SER A 125 7.79 -28.89 2.06
CA SER A 125 8.74 -29.75 2.74
C SER A 125 9.61 -30.46 1.70
N PHE A 126 10.92 -30.24 1.80
CA PHE A 126 11.96 -30.96 1.06
C PHE A 126 12.81 -31.84 1.98
N ASN A 127 12.49 -31.86 3.28
CA ASN A 127 13.14 -32.66 4.30
C ASN A 127 12.26 -33.84 4.72
N ASP A 128 12.91 -34.84 5.32
CA ASP A 128 12.28 -36.12 5.66
C ASP A 128 11.96 -36.23 7.17
N TYR A 129 12.18 -35.15 7.94
CA TYR A 129 12.06 -35.15 9.41
C TYR A 129 10.88 -34.35 9.96
N LEU A 130 10.29 -33.43 9.20
CA LEU A 130 9.03 -32.75 9.56
C LEU A 130 7.87 -33.40 8.80
N LEU A 131 7.11 -34.25 9.49
CA LEU A 131 6.05 -35.08 8.92
C LEU A 131 4.63 -34.49 9.10
N GLY A 132 4.49 -33.40 9.86
CA GLY A 132 3.18 -32.84 10.19
C GLY A 132 2.37 -32.31 9.01
N ARG A 133 3.02 -31.86 7.92
CA ARG A 133 2.39 -31.34 6.68
C ARG A 133 3.38 -31.45 5.50
N THR A 134 2.84 -31.43 4.28
CA THR A 134 3.63 -31.29 3.04
C THR A 134 4.09 -29.84 2.79
N THR A 135 3.43 -28.86 3.40
CA THR A 135 3.73 -27.43 3.28
C THR A 135 3.63 -26.72 4.63
N PHE A 136 4.52 -25.76 4.87
CA PHE A 136 4.61 -24.96 6.08
C PHE A 136 4.51 -23.48 5.75
N ALA A 137 3.85 -22.69 6.61
CA ALA A 137 3.69 -21.26 6.40
C ALA A 137 4.86 -20.49 7.01
N LEU A 138 5.46 -19.60 6.22
CA LEU A 138 6.45 -18.62 6.62
C LEU A 138 5.80 -17.24 6.68
N LEU A 139 5.94 -16.56 7.82
CA LEU A 139 5.41 -15.24 8.05
C LEU A 139 6.55 -14.25 8.26
N TYR A 140 6.91 -13.51 7.22
CA TYR A 140 8.04 -12.60 7.26
C TYR A 140 7.68 -11.31 8.01
N ILE A 141 8.48 -10.96 9.01
CA ILE A 141 8.30 -9.77 9.85
C ILE A 141 9.51 -8.86 9.82
N ASP A 142 9.28 -7.58 10.09
CA ASP A 142 10.28 -6.53 10.07
C ASP A 142 11.39 -6.67 11.12
N ARG A 143 11.11 -7.27 12.28
CA ARG A 143 12.05 -7.42 13.41
C ARG A 143 11.76 -8.71 14.19
N PRO A 144 12.72 -9.30 14.93
CA PRO A 144 12.46 -10.51 15.73
C PRO A 144 11.43 -10.28 16.85
N LEU A 145 10.65 -11.32 17.15
CA LEU A 145 9.60 -11.30 18.19
C LEU A 145 10.15 -11.14 19.61
N VAL A 146 11.42 -11.49 19.81
CA VAL A 146 12.12 -11.49 21.10
C VAL A 146 13.51 -10.87 20.93
N GLY A 147 14.06 -10.33 22.02
CA GLY A 147 15.34 -9.64 22.02
C GLY A 147 15.22 -8.20 21.50
N GLU A 148 16.13 -7.33 21.90
CA GLU A 148 16.27 -5.99 21.29
C GLU A 148 17.38 -6.05 20.26
N VAL A 149 17.25 -5.34 19.14
CA VAL A 149 18.20 -5.44 18.02
C VAL A 149 19.15 -4.27 18.01
N GLU A 150 20.44 -4.57 17.98
CA GLU A 150 21.51 -3.60 17.80
C GLU A 150 22.21 -3.87 16.45
N LEU A 151 22.40 -2.83 15.64
CA LEU A 151 23.04 -2.98 14.33
C LEU A 151 24.53 -3.29 14.53
N ILE A 152 24.98 -4.42 14.00
CA ILE A 152 26.41 -4.67 13.80
C ILE A 152 26.80 -3.75 12.65
N ASN A 153 27.47 -2.63 12.92
CA ASN A 153 27.86 -1.66 11.90
C ASN A 153 29.33 -1.85 11.49
N PRO A 154 29.67 -2.82 10.62
CA PRO A 154 31.02 -2.94 10.08
C PRO A 154 31.39 -1.75 9.18
N LEU A 155 30.40 -0.98 8.72
CA LEU A 155 30.55 0.19 7.86
C LEU A 155 30.65 1.51 8.64
N ARG A 156 30.69 1.48 9.98
CA ARG A 156 30.85 2.68 10.83
C ARG A 156 32.13 3.48 10.50
N VAL A 157 33.10 2.81 9.89
CA VAL A 157 34.35 3.42 9.40
C VAL A 157 34.10 4.37 8.21
N PHE A 158 33.01 4.18 7.47
CA PHE A 158 32.60 4.99 6.31
C PHE A 158 31.51 6.00 6.64
N ASP A 159 30.95 5.98 7.85
CA ASP A 159 30.09 7.07 8.31
C ASP A 159 30.95 8.34 8.29
N LEU A 160 30.77 9.19 7.28
CA LEU A 160 31.22 10.57 7.34
C LEU A 160 30.68 11.09 8.66
N GLN A 161 31.55 11.62 9.51
CA GLN A 161 31.14 12.42 10.65
C GLN A 161 30.33 13.59 10.10
N GLU A 162 29.04 13.37 9.84
CA GLU A 162 28.07 14.43 9.99
C GLU A 162 28.27 14.88 11.42
N LYS A 163 28.94 16.02 11.56
CA LYS A 163 28.59 16.98 12.59
C LYS A 163 27.11 17.27 12.36
N SER A 164 26.26 16.36 12.79
CA SER A 164 24.94 16.70 13.22
C SER A 164 25.18 17.79 14.25
N LEU A 165 25.00 19.02 13.80
CA LEU A 165 24.35 20.02 14.62
C LEU A 165 23.01 19.39 15.01
N HIS A 166 23.07 18.47 15.97
CA HIS A 166 21.98 18.28 16.90
C HIS A 166 21.74 19.68 17.42
N TYR A 167 20.77 20.37 16.81
CA TYR A 167 19.77 21.02 17.61
C TYR A 167 19.42 20.01 18.69
N GLN A 168 20.07 20.18 19.84
CA GLN A 168 19.49 19.77 21.09
C GLN A 168 18.10 20.39 21.04
N GLN A 169 17.11 19.58 20.67
CA GLN A 169 15.86 19.66 21.37
C GLN A 169 16.26 19.54 22.83
N LEU A 170 16.41 20.72 23.45
CA LEU A 170 16.29 20.87 24.88
C LEU A 170 14.93 20.24 25.19
N THR A 171 14.94 18.94 25.47
CA THR A 171 14.05 18.40 26.48
C THR A 171 14.13 19.39 27.62
N PRO A 172 13.02 20.05 28.01
CA PRO A 172 13.07 20.98 29.13
C PRO A 172 13.63 20.16 30.28
N THR A 173 14.82 20.55 30.73
CA THR A 173 15.36 20.07 31.99
C THR A 173 14.28 20.32 33.03
N ALA A 174 14.16 19.40 33.99
CA ALA A 174 13.20 19.46 35.10
C ALA A 174 13.38 20.68 36.03
N ASP A 175 14.15 21.68 35.61
CA ASP A 175 14.54 22.89 36.32
C ASP A 175 14.13 24.18 35.57
N THR A 176 13.13 24.12 34.68
CA THR A 176 12.45 25.35 34.24
C THR A 176 11.40 25.72 35.28
N PRO A 177 11.51 26.86 35.96
CA PRO A 177 10.52 27.26 36.94
C PRO A 177 9.12 27.38 36.32
N LEU A 178 8.10 26.85 37.01
CA LEU A 178 6.69 26.95 36.60
C LEU A 178 6.31 28.42 36.33
N PRO A 179 5.49 28.71 35.29
CA PRO A 179 4.91 30.04 35.09
C PRO A 179 4.24 30.54 36.37
N LEU A 180 4.42 31.82 36.71
CA LEU A 180 3.98 32.42 37.98
C LEU A 180 2.48 32.15 38.26
N GLU A 181 1.63 32.11 37.22
CA GLU A 181 0.22 31.74 37.33
C GLU A 181 -0.02 30.29 37.80
N GLN A 182 0.74 29.32 37.28
CA GLN A 182 0.65 27.93 37.70
C GLN A 182 1.15 27.75 39.13
N PHE A 183 2.16 28.51 39.53
CA PHE A 183 2.64 28.54 40.91
C PHE A 183 1.59 29.14 41.86
N LEU A 184 0.98 30.28 41.50
CA LEU A 184 -0.04 30.94 42.33
C LEU A 184 -1.32 30.10 42.49
N ARG A 185 -1.67 29.28 41.49
CA ARG A 185 -2.76 28.28 41.61
C ARG A 185 -2.48 27.19 42.65
N LEU A 186 -1.20 26.85 42.86
CA LEU A 186 -0.78 25.87 43.87
C LEU A 186 -0.68 26.49 45.29
N HIS A 187 -0.68 27.83 45.39
CA HIS A 187 -0.56 28.59 46.64
C HIS A 187 -1.69 29.63 46.82
N PRO A 188 -2.95 29.20 47.07
CA PRO A 188 -4.13 30.08 47.08
C PRO A 188 -4.11 31.20 48.16
N GLN A 189 -3.31 31.05 49.22
CA GLN A 189 -3.18 32.09 50.25
C GLN A 189 -2.49 33.37 49.72
N LEU A 190 -1.47 33.21 48.87
CA LEU A 190 -0.81 34.33 48.19
C LEU A 190 -1.71 34.91 47.09
N GLY A 191 -2.46 34.06 46.38
CA GLY A 191 -3.46 34.48 45.40
C GLY A 191 -4.51 35.43 45.99
N ASN A 192 -5.12 35.07 47.13
CA ASN A 192 -6.14 35.89 47.78
C ASN A 192 -5.62 37.27 48.26
N GLN A 193 -4.36 37.35 48.71
CA GLN A 193 -3.74 38.62 49.09
C GLN A 193 -3.46 39.52 47.88
N LEU A 194 -3.09 38.91 46.75
CA LEU A 194 -2.91 39.64 45.50
C LEU A 194 -4.24 40.13 44.93
N ASP A 195 -5.33 39.36 45.05
CA ASP A 195 -6.66 39.74 44.56
C ASP A 195 -7.19 41.04 45.19
N GLU A 196 -6.95 41.27 46.49
CA GLU A 196 -7.31 42.53 47.15
C GLU A 196 -6.52 43.72 46.58
N VAL A 197 -5.23 43.53 46.30
CA VAL A 197 -4.36 44.57 45.70
C VAL A 197 -4.79 44.90 44.27
N PHE A 198 -5.15 43.89 43.47
CA PHE A 198 -5.69 44.11 42.13
C PHE A 198 -7.08 44.77 42.16
N LYS A 199 -7.92 44.48 43.17
CA LYS A 199 -9.26 45.08 43.28
C LYS A 199 -9.21 46.60 43.45
N ASP A 200 -8.37 47.12 44.34
CA ASP A 200 -8.18 48.57 44.52
C ASP A 200 -7.66 49.24 43.24
N ALA A 201 -6.66 48.63 42.57
CA ALA A 201 -6.13 49.15 41.31
C ALA A 201 -7.18 49.16 40.17
N LYS A 202 -7.96 48.08 40.04
CA LYS A 202 -9.04 47.97 39.04
C LYS A 202 -10.16 48.98 39.28
N GLU A 203 -10.56 49.20 40.52
CA GLU A 203 -11.58 50.20 40.87
C GLU A 203 -11.10 51.62 40.51
N ARG A 204 -9.85 51.97 40.83
CA ARG A 204 -9.26 53.27 40.47
C ARG A 204 -9.20 53.46 38.95
N MET A 205 -8.78 52.45 38.19
CA MET A 205 -8.71 52.54 36.73
C MET A 205 -10.08 52.64 36.06
N ARG A 206 -11.13 52.04 36.64
CA ARG A 206 -12.49 52.05 36.07
C ARG A 206 -13.26 53.35 36.32
N TYR A 207 -13.13 53.95 37.50
CA TYR A 207 -14.02 55.03 37.93
C TYR A 207 -13.37 56.42 37.95
N ILE A 208 -12.04 56.52 37.93
CA ILE A 208 -11.32 57.80 37.98
C ILE A 208 -10.90 58.23 36.58
N VAL A 209 -11.03 59.53 36.28
CA VAL A 209 -10.46 60.14 35.07
C VAL A 209 -8.96 60.32 35.29
N LEU A 210 -8.16 59.59 34.51
CA LEU A 210 -6.70 59.54 34.62
C LEU A 210 -6.09 59.90 33.28
N SER A 211 -4.99 60.67 33.31
CA SER A 211 -4.10 60.90 32.19
C SER A 211 -3.17 59.71 31.94
N LEU A 212 -2.57 59.62 30.75
CA LEU A 212 -1.66 58.52 30.38
C LEU A 212 -0.54 58.34 31.42
N LYS A 213 0.07 59.44 31.88
CA LYS A 213 1.14 59.42 32.89
C LYS A 213 0.66 58.86 34.24
N GLU A 214 -0.56 59.19 34.65
CA GLU A 214 -1.13 58.69 35.91
C GLU A 214 -1.48 57.19 35.81
N VAL A 215 -1.93 56.71 34.65
CA VAL A 215 -2.17 55.27 34.42
C VAL A 215 -0.86 54.47 34.50
N VAL A 216 0.22 54.98 33.89
CA VAL A 216 1.54 54.34 33.92
C VAL A 216 2.11 54.34 35.34
N GLN A 217 1.98 55.44 36.08
CA GLN A 217 2.39 55.51 37.48
C GLN A 217 1.64 54.48 38.34
N LEU A 218 0.31 54.37 38.21
CA LEU A 218 -0.48 53.37 38.92
C LEU A 218 -0.08 51.94 38.59
N PHE A 219 0.24 51.66 37.32
CA PHE A 219 0.75 50.36 36.90
C PHE A 219 2.12 50.04 37.54
N GLN A 220 3.07 50.97 37.49
CA GLN A 220 4.40 50.79 38.10
C GLN A 220 4.32 50.63 39.63
N GLU A 221 3.45 51.40 40.29
CA GLU A 221 3.17 51.24 41.72
C GLU A 221 2.60 49.85 42.04
N LEU A 222 1.69 49.35 41.20
CA LEU A 222 1.12 48.02 41.35
C LEU A 222 2.18 46.91 41.15
N VAL A 223 3.00 47.03 40.12
CA VAL A 223 4.13 46.10 39.88
C VAL A 223 5.08 46.08 41.09
N GLN A 224 5.44 47.24 41.65
CA GLN A 224 6.31 47.32 42.83
C GLN A 224 5.65 46.73 44.08
N LYS A 225 4.35 46.97 44.31
CA LYS A 225 3.60 46.38 45.42
C LYS A 225 3.54 44.85 45.33
N VAL A 226 3.20 44.32 44.15
CA VAL A 226 3.14 42.87 43.91
C VAL A 226 4.52 42.23 43.96
N TYR A 227 5.56 42.88 43.42
CA TYR A 227 6.93 42.40 43.50
C TYR A 227 7.43 42.33 44.94
N CYS A 228 7.16 43.35 45.77
CA CYS A 228 7.51 43.35 47.19
C CYS A 228 6.84 42.18 47.93
N LEU A 229 5.57 41.89 47.64
CA LEU A 229 4.83 40.78 48.26
C LEU A 229 5.39 39.41 47.86
N ILE A 230 5.67 39.20 46.57
CA ILE A 230 6.19 37.92 46.04
C ILE A 230 7.65 37.69 46.47
N LYS A 231 8.48 38.74 46.51
CA LYS A 231 9.89 38.66 46.92
C LYS A 231 10.08 38.22 48.38
N LEU A 232 9.10 38.48 49.25
CA LEU A 232 9.14 38.08 50.66
C LEU A 232 8.91 36.57 50.85
N ASP A 233 8.32 35.89 49.87
CA ASP A 233 8.12 34.44 49.91
C ASP A 233 9.44 33.69 49.64
N LYS A 234 9.70 32.67 50.45
CA LYS A 234 10.93 31.85 50.41
C LYS A 234 11.06 31.07 49.10
N ASN A 235 9.95 30.78 48.43
CA ASN A 235 9.91 29.95 47.22
C ASN A 235 10.47 30.64 45.96
N PHE A 236 10.56 31.97 45.96
CA PHE A 236 11.00 32.75 44.79
C PHE A 236 12.44 33.27 44.87
N ARG A 237 13.21 32.88 45.89
CA ARG A 237 14.58 33.39 46.14
C ARG A 237 15.59 33.09 45.03
N ASN A 238 15.33 32.06 44.21
CA ASN A 238 16.25 31.58 43.16
C ASN A 238 15.86 32.04 41.75
N TYR A 239 14.80 32.84 41.59
CA TYR A 239 14.38 33.33 40.27
C TYR A 239 15.21 34.55 39.85
N LEU A 240 16.03 34.39 38.81
CA LEU A 240 16.89 35.47 38.29
C LEU A 240 16.09 36.62 37.65
N ASN A 241 14.92 36.32 37.06
CA ASN A 241 14.08 37.29 36.32
C ASN A 241 12.72 37.56 37.02
N LEU A 242 12.71 37.56 38.36
CA LEU A 242 11.46 37.65 39.13
C LEU A 242 10.65 38.93 38.81
N LEU A 243 11.32 40.06 38.60
CA LEU A 243 10.64 41.33 38.29
C LEU A 243 9.90 41.27 36.94
N GLU A 244 10.52 40.65 35.93
CA GLU A 244 9.94 40.49 34.58
C GLU A 244 8.68 39.63 34.63
N MET A 245 8.74 38.51 35.35
CA MET A 245 7.60 37.60 35.53
C MET A 245 6.46 38.26 36.31
N VAL A 246 6.79 39.07 37.32
CA VAL A 246 5.79 39.81 38.10
C VAL A 246 5.14 40.90 37.25
N GLN A 247 5.91 41.63 36.45
CA GLN A 247 5.38 42.66 35.57
C GLN A 247 4.44 42.06 34.52
N GLU A 248 4.81 40.94 33.89
CA GLU A 248 3.96 40.23 32.92
C GLU A 248 2.66 39.73 33.58
N TYR A 249 2.74 39.17 34.79
CA TYR A 249 1.56 38.73 35.54
C TYR A 249 0.64 39.90 35.92
N VAL A 250 1.19 41.03 36.38
CA VAL A 250 0.42 42.22 36.71
C VAL A 250 -0.25 42.79 35.46
N GLU A 251 0.49 42.85 34.35
CA GLU A 251 0.00 43.30 33.05
C GLU A 251 -1.19 42.46 32.58
N LEU A 252 -1.07 41.13 32.55
CA LEU A 252 -2.17 40.23 32.16
C LEU A 252 -3.43 40.42 33.02
N ASN A 253 -3.27 40.63 34.33
CA ASN A 253 -4.39 40.77 35.26
C ASN A 253 -5.14 42.09 35.16
N ILE A 254 -4.47 43.17 34.72
CA ILE A 254 -5.03 44.52 34.64
C ILE A 254 -5.18 45.03 33.20
N TYR A 255 -4.75 44.24 32.21
CA TYR A 255 -4.74 44.61 30.79
C TYR A 255 -6.09 45.15 30.31
N GLU A 256 -7.19 44.48 30.61
CA GLU A 256 -8.54 44.91 30.20
C GLU A 256 -8.92 46.30 30.70
N ASP A 257 -8.47 46.65 31.91
CA ASP A 257 -8.77 47.92 32.56
C ASP A 257 -7.84 49.03 32.04
N VAL A 258 -6.55 48.72 31.87
CA VAL A 258 -5.56 49.61 31.21
C VAL A 258 -5.97 49.88 29.77
N TRP A 259 -6.30 48.84 29.01
CA TRP A 259 -6.69 48.91 27.61
C TRP A 259 -7.92 49.80 27.40
N ARG A 260 -8.98 49.60 28.21
CA ARG A 260 -10.15 50.48 28.19
C ARG A 260 -9.80 51.94 28.45
N LYS A 261 -8.86 52.20 29.35
CA LYS A 261 -8.43 53.57 29.67
C LYS A 261 -7.62 54.20 28.54
N LEU A 262 -6.71 53.47 27.93
CA LEU A 262 -5.95 53.92 26.76
C LEU A 262 -6.88 54.31 25.61
N VAL A 263 -7.87 53.46 25.31
CA VAL A 263 -8.87 53.74 24.27
C VAL A 263 -9.72 54.97 24.60
N GLN A 264 -10.06 55.20 25.87
CA GLN A 264 -10.77 56.42 26.31
C GLN A 264 -9.91 57.69 26.17
N ILE A 265 -8.62 57.61 26.55
CA ILE A 265 -7.68 58.73 26.49
C ILE A 265 -7.45 59.16 25.04
N ASN A 266 -7.21 58.19 24.16
CA ASN A 266 -6.94 58.46 22.76
C ASN A 266 -8.20 58.85 21.99
N GLY A 267 -9.34 58.22 22.25
CA GLY A 267 -10.66 58.67 21.85
C GLY A 267 -10.78 59.10 20.37
N LYS A 268 -10.86 60.43 20.13
CA LYS A 268 -11.00 61.02 18.79
C LYS A 268 -9.70 61.02 17.96
N ASN A 269 -8.55 60.82 18.59
CA ASN A 269 -7.24 60.82 17.95
C ASN A 269 -6.84 59.43 17.40
N GLU A 270 -7.75 58.46 17.46
CA GLU A 270 -7.54 57.12 16.93
C GLU A 270 -7.71 57.09 15.41
N PRO A 271 -6.76 56.52 14.64
CA PRO A 271 -6.80 56.50 13.18
C PRO A 271 -8.09 55.90 12.58
N ASP A 272 -8.68 54.89 13.22
CA ASP A 272 -9.91 54.24 12.76
C ASP A 272 -11.17 55.10 12.95
N ARG A 273 -11.07 56.25 13.63
CA ARG A 273 -12.14 57.23 13.79
C ARG A 273 -12.16 58.27 12.68
N THR A 274 -11.11 58.33 11.86
CA THR A 274 -11.05 59.23 10.71
C THR A 274 -12.06 58.81 9.64
N PRO A 275 -12.89 59.72 9.11
CA PRO A 275 -13.84 59.41 8.03
C PRO A 275 -13.13 58.78 6.83
N GLY A 276 -13.65 57.66 6.32
CA GLY A 276 -13.06 56.98 5.16
C GLY A 276 -11.92 56.00 5.47
N TYR A 277 -11.50 55.82 6.73
CA TYR A 277 -10.47 54.82 7.10
C TYR A 277 -10.81 53.40 6.60
N ASN A 278 -12.08 53.00 6.62
CA ASN A 278 -12.50 51.69 6.11
C ASN A 278 -12.22 51.49 4.61
N ILE A 279 -12.16 52.58 3.82
CA ILE A 279 -11.91 52.56 2.38
C ILE A 279 -10.42 52.36 2.10
N THR A 280 -9.52 52.73 3.01
CA THR A 280 -8.06 52.63 2.77
C THR A 280 -7.58 51.19 2.57
N ARG A 281 -8.38 50.17 2.93
CA ARG A 281 -8.07 48.76 2.62
C ARG A 281 -7.86 48.48 1.12
N PHE A 282 -8.42 49.32 0.24
CA PHE A 282 -8.30 49.20 -1.22
C PHE A 282 -7.06 49.93 -1.77
N ILE A 283 -6.11 50.29 -0.91
CA ILE A 283 -4.83 50.88 -1.30
C ILE A 283 -4.00 49.94 -2.20
N SER A 284 -3.44 50.53 -3.25
CA SER A 284 -2.48 49.88 -4.15
C SER A 284 -1.08 50.49 -3.93
N LEU A 285 -0.03 49.70 -4.16
CA LEU A 285 1.35 50.16 -3.90
C LEU A 285 1.77 51.35 -4.78
N ASN A 286 1.27 51.43 -6.01
CA ASN A 286 1.54 52.54 -6.94
C ASN A 286 1.05 53.92 -6.45
N GLN A 287 0.19 53.95 -5.42
CA GLN A 287 -0.37 55.18 -4.86
C GLN A 287 0.51 55.81 -3.78
N LEU A 288 1.59 55.12 -3.38
CA LEU A 288 2.58 55.62 -2.43
C LEU A 288 3.89 55.92 -3.16
N SER A 289 4.55 57.00 -2.75
CA SER A 289 5.89 57.35 -3.20
C SER A 289 6.88 56.32 -2.65
N THR A 290 7.14 55.27 -3.43
CA THR A 290 8.07 54.18 -3.12
C THR A 290 9.04 54.03 -4.29
N ASN A 291 10.26 53.57 -4.02
CA ASN A 291 11.25 53.31 -5.07
C ASN A 291 10.84 52.16 -6.03
N LEU A 292 9.73 51.47 -5.74
CA LEU A 292 9.17 50.38 -6.53
C LEU A 292 8.42 50.86 -7.79
N TYR A 293 7.99 52.12 -7.81
CA TYR A 293 7.36 52.77 -8.95
C TYR A 293 8.14 54.03 -9.30
N PRO A 294 9.28 53.90 -10.01
CA PRO A 294 10.12 55.03 -10.40
C PRO A 294 9.37 55.97 -11.36
N GLU A 295 9.78 57.24 -11.39
CA GLU A 295 9.23 58.22 -12.35
C GLU A 295 9.65 57.90 -13.80
N GLU A 296 10.79 57.24 -13.97
CA GLU A 296 11.28 56.74 -15.25
C GLU A 296 10.79 55.30 -15.48
N LEU A 297 9.89 55.12 -16.46
CA LEU A 297 9.27 53.82 -16.76
C LEU A 297 10.29 52.74 -17.20
N GLU A 298 11.47 53.14 -17.69
CA GLU A 298 12.54 52.21 -18.10
C GLU A 298 13.18 51.47 -16.90
N GLU A 299 13.05 52.01 -15.68
CA GLU A 299 13.55 51.40 -14.44
C GLU A 299 12.50 50.56 -13.72
N PHE A 300 11.25 50.51 -14.22
CA PHE A 300 10.16 49.77 -13.58
C PHE A 300 10.30 48.26 -13.78
N ASP A 301 10.13 47.49 -12.70
CA ASP A 301 10.13 46.03 -12.71
C ASP A 301 8.97 45.45 -11.89
N LEU A 302 7.93 44.94 -12.56
CA LEU A 302 6.79 44.29 -11.90
C LEU A 302 7.19 43.05 -11.10
N CYS A 303 8.27 42.35 -11.47
CA CYS A 303 8.73 41.20 -10.69
C CYS A 303 9.20 41.61 -9.28
N ALA A 304 9.82 42.78 -9.12
CA ALA A 304 10.15 43.34 -7.81
C ALA A 304 8.89 43.72 -7.01
N VAL A 305 7.91 44.34 -7.67
CA VAL A 305 6.62 44.73 -7.05
C VAL A 305 5.86 43.50 -6.52
N THR A 306 5.66 42.48 -7.35
CA THR A 306 4.90 41.27 -6.96
C THR A 306 5.52 40.51 -5.80
N GLU A 307 6.86 40.54 -5.67
CA GLU A 307 7.55 39.97 -4.51
C GLU A 307 7.30 40.79 -3.24
N ILE A 308 7.38 42.12 -3.31
CA ILE A 308 7.06 43.00 -2.18
C ILE A 308 5.58 42.86 -1.77
N GLU A 309 4.65 42.77 -2.73
CA GLU A 309 3.23 42.58 -2.44
C GLU A 309 2.99 41.33 -1.58
N LYS A 310 3.68 40.21 -1.88
CA LYS A 310 3.59 38.99 -1.06
C LYS A 310 4.10 39.21 0.36
N ARG A 311 5.21 39.93 0.53
CA ARG A 311 5.76 40.30 1.85
C ARG A 311 4.75 41.17 2.62
N VAL A 312 4.13 42.13 1.95
CA VAL A 312 3.09 43.00 2.52
C VAL A 312 1.87 42.21 2.95
N VAL A 313 1.40 41.24 2.17
CA VAL A 313 0.27 40.38 2.57
C VAL A 313 0.61 39.59 3.83
N GLN A 314 1.77 38.93 3.87
CA GLN A 314 2.20 38.16 5.05
C GLN A 314 2.40 39.05 6.29
N ALA A 315 2.89 40.28 6.10
CA ALA A 315 3.05 41.27 7.14
C ALA A 315 1.69 41.80 7.63
N THR A 316 0.74 42.04 6.74
CA THR A 316 -0.64 42.45 7.05
C THR A 316 -1.34 41.41 7.92
N GLU A 317 -1.26 40.13 7.54
CA GLU A 317 -1.79 39.03 8.35
C GLU A 317 -1.09 38.92 9.71
N CYS A 318 0.23 39.15 9.76
CA CYS A 318 0.98 39.17 11.02
C CYS A 318 0.49 40.27 11.96
N PHE A 319 0.45 41.50 11.43
CA PHE A 319 0.13 42.70 12.16
C PHE A 319 -1.31 42.68 12.69
N SER A 320 -2.25 42.12 11.92
CA SER A 320 -3.64 41.96 12.36
C SER A 320 -3.78 41.18 13.68
N LYS A 321 -2.82 40.31 14.02
CA LYS A 321 -2.83 39.52 15.27
C LYS A 321 -2.51 40.36 16.50
N ILE A 322 -2.06 41.60 16.36
CA ILE A 322 -1.78 42.50 17.50
C ILE A 322 -3.02 42.75 18.36
N THR A 323 -4.22 42.64 17.79
CA THR A 323 -5.50 42.77 18.52
C THR A 323 -5.77 41.60 19.48
N LEU A 324 -5.09 40.47 19.29
CA LEU A 324 -5.26 39.25 20.09
C LEU A 324 -4.29 39.16 21.27
N THR A 325 -3.43 40.15 21.43
CA THR A 325 -2.33 40.15 22.41
C THR A 325 -2.69 40.99 23.63
N ASN A 326 -2.34 40.48 24.81
CA ASN A 326 -2.68 41.09 26.10
C ASN A 326 -1.46 41.48 26.95
N SER A 327 -0.26 41.39 26.37
CA SER A 327 0.98 41.81 27.03
C SER A 327 1.89 42.60 26.09
N HIS A 328 2.75 43.43 26.67
CA HIS A 328 3.76 44.18 25.94
C HIS A 328 4.68 43.24 25.17
N HIS A 329 5.12 42.13 25.78
CA HIS A 329 6.00 41.15 25.15
C HIS A 329 5.39 40.55 23.87
N GLU A 330 4.13 40.13 23.93
CA GLU A 330 3.44 39.57 22.75
C GLU A 330 3.24 40.61 21.65
N LYS A 331 2.84 41.85 22.00
CA LYS A 331 2.69 42.96 21.04
C LYS A 331 4.02 43.27 20.35
N THR A 332 5.11 43.38 21.13
CA THR A 332 6.47 43.62 20.65
C THR A 332 6.90 42.54 19.66
N ARG A 333 6.63 41.26 19.98
CA ARG A 333 6.94 40.14 19.09
C ARG A 333 6.19 40.21 17.76
N ILE A 334 4.89 40.56 17.78
CA ILE A 334 4.09 40.73 16.56
C ILE A 334 4.64 41.89 15.70
N LEU A 335 4.96 43.02 16.32
CA LEU A 335 5.52 44.18 15.62
C LEU A 335 6.85 43.83 14.96
N ILE A 336 7.79 43.26 15.70
CA ILE A 336 9.09 42.84 15.18
C ILE A 336 8.92 41.82 14.04
N SER A 337 8.05 40.82 14.23
CA SER A 337 7.78 39.81 13.20
C SER A 337 7.17 40.42 11.93
N THR A 338 6.37 41.48 12.07
CA THR A 338 5.80 42.23 10.93
C THR A 338 6.91 42.91 10.12
N PHE A 339 7.81 43.64 10.79
CA PHE A 339 8.95 44.30 10.14
C PHE A 339 9.93 43.29 9.52
N GLN A 340 10.17 42.17 10.21
CA GLN A 340 10.95 41.08 9.65
C GLN A 340 10.30 40.53 8.37
N LYS A 341 8.99 40.29 8.33
CA LYS A 341 8.32 39.82 7.10
C LYS A 341 8.40 40.80 5.94
N LEU A 342 8.39 42.11 6.21
CA LEU A 342 8.58 43.13 5.16
C LEU A 342 10.01 43.14 4.61
N THR A 343 11.01 42.90 5.47
CA THR A 343 12.44 43.06 5.15
C THR A 343 13.17 41.75 4.79
N THR A 344 12.63 40.59 5.20
CA THR A 344 13.29 39.29 5.01
C THR A 344 12.94 38.70 3.65
N LYS A 345 13.95 38.19 2.96
CA LYS A 345 13.81 37.52 1.66
C LYS A 345 12.93 36.26 1.75
N THR A 346 11.98 36.12 0.83
CA THR A 346 11.24 34.86 0.63
C THR A 346 12.17 33.83 -0.03
N SER A 347 12.25 32.60 0.52
CA SER A 347 13.19 31.54 0.10
C SER A 347 13.12 31.12 -1.38
N GLN A 348 12.16 31.63 -2.15
CA GLN A 348 11.93 31.32 -3.58
C GLN A 348 12.27 32.48 -4.53
N ALA A 349 12.65 33.66 -4.02
CA ALA A 349 12.88 34.85 -4.84
C ALA A 349 14.31 34.89 -5.42
N THR A 350 14.43 35.02 -6.74
CA THR A 350 15.70 35.22 -7.46
C THR A 350 16.26 36.63 -7.28
N LEU A 351 15.37 37.63 -7.21
CA LEU A 351 15.65 39.04 -6.94
C LEU A 351 15.38 39.37 -5.46
N ASP A 352 16.18 40.26 -4.88
CA ASP A 352 15.92 40.83 -3.57
C ASP A 352 15.93 42.36 -3.68
N PRO A 353 14.74 42.99 -3.82
CA PRO A 353 14.66 44.44 -3.95
C PRO A 353 15.18 45.13 -2.69
N MET A 354 16.04 46.14 -2.84
CA MET A 354 16.55 46.92 -1.71
C MET A 354 15.43 47.80 -1.15
N ILE A 355 15.10 47.59 0.13
CA ILE A 355 14.10 48.38 0.84
C ILE A 355 14.83 49.45 1.66
N ASP A 356 14.71 50.71 1.23
CA ASP A 356 15.16 51.86 2.01
C ASP A 356 14.13 52.26 3.09
N ALA A 357 14.49 53.21 3.95
CA ALA A 357 13.64 53.63 5.06
C ALA A 357 12.31 54.25 4.60
N ASP A 358 12.32 54.99 3.48
CA ASP A 358 11.12 55.64 2.93
C ASP A 358 10.16 54.61 2.34
N THR A 359 10.69 53.61 1.63
CA THR A 359 9.90 52.49 1.10
C THR A 359 9.34 51.66 2.25
N LEU A 360 10.13 51.34 3.28
CA LEU A 360 9.64 50.60 4.44
C LEU A 360 8.50 51.34 5.17
N LEU A 361 8.61 52.67 5.30
CA LEU A 361 7.55 53.51 5.85
C LEU A 361 6.27 53.42 4.98
N GLY A 362 6.41 53.53 3.66
CA GLY A 362 5.30 53.37 2.70
C GLY A 362 4.64 51.99 2.79
N LEU A 363 5.42 50.91 2.85
CA LEU A 363 4.91 49.55 3.02
C LEU A 363 4.16 49.40 4.35
N MET A 364 4.64 50.03 5.42
CA MET A 364 3.95 50.00 6.71
C MET A 364 2.62 50.78 6.68
N VAL A 365 2.52 51.88 5.92
CA VAL A 365 1.24 52.56 5.65
C VAL A 365 0.26 51.59 4.98
N VAL A 366 0.72 50.81 3.99
CA VAL A 366 -0.12 49.79 3.32
C VAL A 366 -0.57 48.71 4.30
N VAL A 367 0.34 48.19 5.13
CA VAL A 367 0.02 47.18 6.16
C VAL A 367 -1.05 47.69 7.12
N VAL A 368 -0.94 48.93 7.61
CA VAL A 368 -1.94 49.54 8.49
C VAL A 368 -3.29 49.70 7.77
N CYS A 369 -3.28 50.21 6.54
CA CYS A 369 -4.48 50.39 5.73
C CYS A 369 -5.17 49.06 5.42
N ARG A 370 -4.43 47.99 5.08
CA ARG A 370 -5.02 46.69 4.73
C ARG A 370 -5.45 45.89 5.96
N SER A 371 -4.70 45.97 7.06
CA SER A 371 -5.00 45.22 8.30
C SER A 371 -6.20 45.75 9.06
N GLN A 372 -6.51 47.05 8.91
CA GLN A 372 -7.68 47.70 9.53
C GLN A 372 -7.71 47.50 11.06
N VAL A 373 -6.53 47.42 11.70
CA VAL A 373 -6.38 47.31 13.15
C VAL A 373 -6.94 48.56 13.81
N LYS A 374 -7.91 48.38 14.71
CA LYS A 374 -8.55 49.47 15.45
C LYS A 374 -7.73 49.89 16.66
N ASN A 375 -7.94 51.12 17.13
CA ASN A 375 -7.28 51.69 18.31
C ASN A 375 -5.74 51.64 18.22
N LEU A 376 -5.22 51.98 17.04
CA LEU A 376 -3.80 51.86 16.73
C LEU A 376 -2.92 52.77 17.62
N LYS A 377 -3.42 53.96 17.98
CA LYS A 377 -2.71 54.87 18.88
C LYS A 377 -2.64 54.30 20.30
N SER A 378 -3.72 53.66 20.76
CA SER A 378 -3.70 52.92 22.03
C SER A 378 -2.75 51.72 22.03
N HIS A 379 -2.60 51.00 20.92
CA HIS A 379 -1.58 49.96 20.79
C HIS A 379 -0.15 50.52 20.85
N LEU A 380 0.09 51.67 20.21
CA LEU A 380 1.39 52.36 20.23
C LEU A 380 1.74 52.86 21.64
N ASP A 381 0.82 53.54 22.32
CA ASP A 381 1.03 54.02 23.69
C ASP A 381 1.26 52.86 24.66
N HIS A 382 0.53 51.74 24.49
CA HIS A 382 0.76 50.54 25.28
C HIS A 382 2.18 49.97 25.06
N LEU A 383 2.63 49.89 23.81
CA LEU A 383 3.98 49.42 23.47
C LEU A 383 5.07 50.36 24.01
N ARG A 384 4.83 51.67 24.02
CA ARG A 384 5.83 52.66 24.47
C ARG A 384 5.94 52.75 26.00
N GLU A 385 4.80 52.83 26.69
CA GLU A 385 4.76 53.23 28.10
C GLU A 385 4.83 52.05 29.09
N PHE A 386 4.47 50.83 28.67
CA PHE A 386 4.43 49.63 29.54
C PHE A 386 5.64 48.71 29.35
N ALA A 387 6.67 49.17 28.64
CA ALA A 387 7.91 48.45 28.47
C ALA A 387 8.69 48.30 29.80
N GLN A 388 9.44 47.20 29.92
CA GLN A 388 10.25 46.91 31.10
C GLN A 388 11.43 47.87 31.23
N ASN A 389 12.21 48.03 30.16
CA ASN A 389 13.30 49.00 30.08
C ASN A 389 12.95 50.11 29.09
N SER A 390 13.17 51.36 29.49
CA SER A 390 12.97 52.50 28.60
C SER A 390 13.92 52.52 27.40
N ASP A 391 15.04 51.79 27.48
CA ASP A 391 16.07 51.76 26.45
C ASP A 391 15.71 50.80 25.29
N ASP A 392 14.96 49.73 25.57
CA ASP A 392 14.51 48.75 24.56
C ASP A 392 13.53 49.36 23.54
N VAL A 393 12.78 50.37 23.99
CA VAL A 393 11.82 51.15 23.18
C VAL A 393 12.51 52.27 22.41
N LYS A 394 13.73 52.67 22.81
CA LYS A 394 14.47 53.79 22.19
C LYS A 394 15.54 53.33 21.21
N PHE A 395 16.14 52.17 21.42
CA PHE A 395 17.27 51.68 20.64
C PHE A 395 17.01 50.26 20.08
N GLY A 396 17.73 49.90 19.02
CA GLY A 396 17.63 48.59 18.38
C GLY A 396 16.41 48.43 17.46
N LEU A 397 16.11 47.19 17.10
CA LEU A 397 15.07 46.84 16.12
C LEU A 397 13.67 47.27 16.59
N LEU A 398 13.37 47.12 17.89
CA LEU A 398 12.09 47.53 18.48
C LEU A 398 11.92 49.05 18.43
N GLY A 399 12.93 49.81 18.87
CA GLY A 399 12.87 51.27 18.82
C GLY A 399 12.72 51.83 17.40
N TYR A 400 13.40 51.24 16.42
CA TYR A 400 13.20 51.59 15.01
C TYR A 400 11.77 51.24 14.51
N SER A 401 11.28 50.04 14.83
CA SER A 401 9.94 49.59 14.45
C SER A 401 8.85 50.47 15.07
N LEU A 402 9.03 50.90 16.33
CA LEU A 402 8.11 51.78 17.04
C LEU A 402 8.14 53.20 16.51
N SER A 403 9.33 53.75 16.23
CA SER A 403 9.46 55.08 15.63
C SER A 403 8.81 55.12 14.24
N THR A 404 8.96 54.05 13.47
CA THR A 404 8.31 53.92 12.16
C THR A 404 6.78 53.79 12.30
N LEU A 405 6.30 52.97 13.25
CA LEU A 405 4.86 52.85 13.52
C LEU A 405 4.26 54.18 14.01
N GLU A 406 4.98 54.93 14.83
CA GLU A 406 4.59 56.26 15.31
C GLU A 406 4.47 57.25 14.15
N ALA A 407 5.43 57.24 13.22
CA ALA A 407 5.34 58.04 12.00
C ALA A 407 4.11 57.67 11.14
N VAL A 408 3.80 56.37 11.02
CA VAL A 408 2.59 55.89 10.32
C VAL A 408 1.31 56.29 11.05
N VAL A 409 1.26 56.22 12.38
CA VAL A 409 0.09 56.70 13.16
C VAL A 409 -0.07 58.21 12.99
N GLY A 410 1.02 58.97 13.00
CA GLY A 410 1.04 60.41 12.76
C GLY A 410 0.56 60.80 11.36
N TYR A 411 0.68 59.91 10.37
CA TYR A 411 0.13 60.11 9.03
C TYR A 411 -1.41 60.25 9.04
N PHE A 412 -2.09 59.61 9.99
CA PHE A 412 -3.55 59.63 10.13
C PHE A 412 -4.08 60.70 11.10
N ASP A 413 -3.20 61.49 11.73
CA ASP A 413 -3.60 62.49 12.72
C ASP A 413 -4.19 63.75 12.06
N VAL A 414 -5.30 64.24 12.62
CA VAL A 414 -6.15 65.30 12.04
C VAL A 414 -5.45 66.66 12.00
N GLY A 415 -4.44 66.87 12.86
CA GLY A 415 -3.73 68.15 13.00
C GLY A 415 -2.52 68.37 12.08
N GLY A 416 -2.06 67.35 11.34
CA GLY A 416 -0.74 67.40 10.68
C GLY A 416 -0.72 67.49 9.15
N ASN A 417 -1.62 66.78 8.44
CA ASN A 417 -1.50 66.58 6.98
C ASN A 417 -2.84 66.17 6.28
N SER A 418 -3.97 66.82 6.59
CA SER A 418 -5.31 66.44 6.08
C SER A 418 -5.37 66.22 4.56
N ASN A 419 -4.69 67.04 3.76
CA ASN A 419 -4.76 66.98 2.29
C ASN A 419 -4.13 65.70 1.70
N LYS A 420 -3.08 65.13 2.31
CA LYS A 420 -2.44 63.89 1.81
C LYS A 420 -3.32 62.67 2.10
N LEU A 421 -3.93 62.63 3.28
CA LEU A 421 -4.84 61.56 3.68
C LEU A 421 -6.15 61.60 2.89
N GLU A 422 -6.73 62.77 2.65
CA GLU A 422 -7.90 62.94 1.79
C GLU A 422 -7.65 62.48 0.36
N ARG A 423 -6.47 62.79 -0.20
CA ARG A 423 -6.04 62.28 -1.51
C ARG A 423 -5.95 60.76 -1.52
N LEU A 424 -5.31 60.16 -0.50
CA LEU A 424 -5.19 58.70 -0.38
C LEU A 424 -6.58 58.03 -0.30
N ILE A 425 -7.50 58.57 0.51
CA ILE A 425 -8.86 58.03 0.65
C ILE A 425 -9.62 58.12 -0.68
N THR A 426 -9.49 59.24 -1.42
CA THR A 426 -10.11 59.44 -2.73
C THR A 426 -9.59 58.42 -3.75
N GLN A 427 -8.26 58.22 -3.80
CA GLN A 427 -7.63 57.22 -4.67
C GLN A 427 -8.06 55.79 -4.31
N CYS A 428 -8.12 55.43 -3.03
CA CYS A 428 -8.65 54.14 -2.58
C CYS A 428 -10.13 53.96 -2.96
N GLN A 429 -10.93 55.03 -2.93
CA GLN A 429 -12.34 55.00 -3.33
C GLN A 429 -12.48 54.79 -4.83
N HIS A 430 -11.63 55.41 -5.66
CA HIS A 430 -11.58 55.18 -7.11
C HIS A 430 -11.23 53.72 -7.42
N ASN A 431 -10.20 53.16 -6.77
CA ASN A 431 -9.86 51.73 -6.91
C ASN A 431 -11.06 50.84 -6.62
N LYS A 432 -11.72 51.06 -5.48
CA LYS A 432 -12.90 50.28 -5.07
C LYS A 432 -14.01 50.35 -6.11
N ILE A 433 -14.33 51.54 -6.61
CA ILE A 433 -15.41 51.73 -7.60
C ILE A 433 -15.04 51.00 -8.89
N PHE A 434 -13.82 51.18 -9.38
CA PHE A 434 -13.36 50.58 -10.63
C PHE A 434 -13.32 49.05 -10.56
N TRP A 435 -12.72 48.48 -9.50
CA TRP A 435 -12.69 47.02 -9.31
C TRP A 435 -14.10 46.43 -9.21
N ASN A 436 -15.02 47.12 -8.52
CA ASN A 436 -16.43 46.71 -8.45
C ASN A 436 -17.15 46.80 -9.80
N MET A 437 -16.81 47.76 -10.67
CA MET A 437 -17.40 47.85 -12.02
C MET A 437 -17.02 46.66 -12.88
N ILE A 438 -15.78 46.17 -12.76
CA ILE A 438 -15.33 44.96 -13.45
C ILE A 438 -16.10 43.75 -12.92
N GLU A 439 -16.13 43.57 -11.59
CA GLU A 439 -16.83 42.48 -10.90
C GLU A 439 -18.33 42.43 -11.25
N GLN A 440 -18.99 43.58 -11.34
CA GLN A 440 -20.43 43.67 -11.61
C GLN A 440 -20.79 43.62 -13.11
N GLY A 441 -19.80 43.54 -14.02
CA GLY A 441 -20.09 43.49 -15.45
C GLY A 441 -20.55 44.82 -16.05
N ILE A 442 -20.28 45.94 -15.38
CA ILE A 442 -20.68 47.28 -15.86
C ILE A 442 -19.81 47.66 -17.06
N SER A 443 -20.37 48.39 -18.03
CA SER A 443 -19.60 48.96 -19.16
C SER A 443 -18.68 50.07 -18.64
N ILE A 444 -17.40 50.01 -19.00
CA ILE A 444 -16.36 50.89 -18.47
C ILE A 444 -15.74 51.69 -19.62
N ASN A 445 -15.62 53.01 -19.45
CA ASN A 445 -14.80 53.84 -20.32
C ASN A 445 -13.39 53.93 -19.72
N LEU A 446 -12.43 53.20 -20.29
CA LEU A 446 -11.07 53.12 -19.73
C LEU A 446 -10.33 54.47 -19.71
N LYS A 447 -10.69 55.41 -20.60
CA LYS A 447 -10.09 56.76 -20.63
C LYS A 447 -10.41 57.58 -19.38
N GLU A 448 -11.53 57.31 -18.73
CA GLU A 448 -11.94 58.01 -17.50
C GLU A 448 -11.29 57.41 -16.24
N HIS A 449 -10.61 56.26 -16.37
CA HIS A 449 -10.04 55.48 -15.27
C HIS A 449 -8.58 55.09 -15.50
N GLU A 450 -7.86 55.83 -16.35
CA GLU A 450 -6.47 55.54 -16.71
C GLU A 450 -5.54 55.52 -15.48
N ASP A 451 -5.83 56.35 -14.47
CA ASP A 451 -5.10 56.44 -13.20
C ASP A 451 -5.19 55.17 -12.33
N VAL A 452 -6.18 54.32 -12.57
CA VAL A 452 -6.44 53.09 -11.79
C VAL A 452 -5.98 51.83 -12.54
N LEU A 453 -5.63 51.91 -13.83
CA LEU A 453 -5.31 50.73 -14.65
C LEU A 453 -4.15 49.90 -14.09
N ILE A 454 -3.08 50.55 -13.63
CA ILE A 454 -1.91 49.86 -13.05
C ILE A 454 -2.10 49.47 -11.58
N SER A 455 -3.27 49.76 -10.99
CA SER A 455 -3.56 49.40 -9.60
C SER A 455 -3.69 47.88 -9.44
N ARG A 456 -3.26 47.39 -8.27
CA ARG A 456 -3.34 45.97 -7.91
C ARG A 456 -4.12 45.78 -6.62
N THR A 457 -4.94 44.75 -6.57
CA THR A 457 -5.78 44.46 -5.40
C THR A 457 -4.96 43.98 -4.21
N PRO A 458 -5.53 43.93 -2.99
CA PRO A 458 -4.88 43.30 -1.84
C PRO A 458 -4.53 41.82 -2.02
N LEU A 459 -5.15 41.13 -2.98
CA LEU A 459 -4.83 39.74 -3.38
C LEU A 459 -3.74 39.67 -4.47
N CYS A 460 -3.06 40.81 -4.71
CA CYS A 460 -2.05 40.99 -5.73
C CYS A 460 -2.60 40.77 -7.15
N GLU A 461 -3.87 41.08 -7.42
CA GLU A 461 -4.46 40.90 -8.75
C GLU A 461 -4.38 42.21 -9.54
N SER A 462 -3.87 42.15 -10.76
CA SER A 462 -3.96 43.26 -11.72
C SER A 462 -5.37 43.42 -12.29
N VAL A 463 -5.59 44.49 -13.03
CA VAL A 463 -6.83 44.66 -13.81
C VAL A 463 -7.02 43.55 -14.85
N LEU A 464 -5.94 43.06 -15.48
CA LEU A 464 -5.99 41.90 -16.39
C LEU A 464 -6.43 40.64 -15.63
N SER A 465 -5.89 40.43 -14.43
CA SER A 465 -6.27 39.36 -13.51
C SER A 465 -7.76 39.45 -13.14
N LEU A 466 -8.28 40.63 -12.83
CA LEU A 466 -9.70 40.85 -12.54
C LEU A 466 -10.58 40.55 -13.76
N CYS A 467 -10.17 40.97 -14.96
CA CYS A 467 -10.90 40.65 -16.19
C CYS A 467 -10.98 39.14 -16.42
N ILE A 468 -9.92 38.40 -16.08
CA ILE A 468 -9.90 36.94 -16.14
C ILE A 468 -10.83 36.33 -15.08
N GLN A 469 -10.75 36.74 -13.82
CA GLN A 469 -11.56 36.15 -12.75
C GLN A 469 -13.06 36.37 -12.96
N TYR A 470 -13.44 37.53 -13.48
CA TYR A 470 -14.84 37.91 -13.68
C TYR A 470 -15.35 37.75 -15.12
N GLY A 471 -14.55 37.18 -16.02
CA GLY A 471 -14.98 36.87 -17.40
C GLY A 471 -15.35 38.10 -18.23
N ARG A 472 -14.45 39.10 -18.28
CA ARG A 472 -14.62 40.37 -19.02
C ARG A 472 -13.67 40.46 -20.22
N PRO A 473 -13.93 39.69 -21.30
CA PRO A 473 -13.08 39.73 -22.50
C PRO A 473 -13.13 41.10 -23.18
N ASP A 474 -14.27 41.80 -23.11
CA ASP A 474 -14.46 43.14 -23.65
C ASP A 474 -13.43 44.14 -23.12
N VAL A 475 -13.28 44.20 -21.79
CA VAL A 475 -12.31 45.08 -21.12
C VAL A 475 -10.88 44.59 -21.35
N PHE A 476 -10.68 43.27 -21.32
CA PHE A 476 -9.37 42.66 -21.54
C PHE A 476 -8.77 43.02 -22.92
N TYR A 477 -9.57 42.90 -23.99
CA TYR A 477 -9.14 43.24 -25.34
C TYR A 477 -8.89 44.75 -25.52
N ASP A 478 -9.71 45.59 -24.88
CA ASP A 478 -9.54 47.04 -24.92
C ASP A 478 -8.21 47.46 -24.27
N ILE A 479 -7.87 46.87 -23.11
CA ILE A 479 -6.58 47.10 -22.43
C ILE A 479 -5.40 46.68 -23.31
N ILE A 480 -5.40 45.44 -23.82
CA ILE A 480 -4.29 44.91 -24.63
C ILE A 480 -4.09 45.70 -25.94
N SER A 481 -5.17 46.22 -26.51
CA SER A 481 -5.11 46.93 -27.80
C SER A 481 -4.70 48.39 -27.64
N ASN A 482 -5.26 49.08 -26.64
CA ASN A 482 -5.15 50.55 -26.53
C ASN A 482 -4.19 51.03 -25.43
N TYR A 483 -3.77 50.18 -24.49
CA TYR A 483 -2.98 50.56 -23.31
C TYR A 483 -1.67 49.76 -23.16
N GLN A 484 -1.05 49.38 -24.28
CA GLN A 484 0.21 48.60 -24.31
C GLN A 484 1.38 49.28 -23.58
N SER A 485 1.40 50.61 -23.51
CA SER A 485 2.41 51.36 -22.76
C SER A 485 2.30 51.19 -21.23
N HIS A 486 1.13 50.77 -20.73
CA HIS A 486 0.87 50.55 -19.31
C HIS A 486 1.04 49.08 -18.90
N PHE A 487 1.02 48.16 -19.87
CA PHE A 487 1.16 46.73 -19.68
C PHE A 487 2.13 46.18 -20.71
N THR A 488 3.43 46.28 -20.42
CA THR A 488 4.47 45.76 -21.29
C THR A 488 4.42 44.22 -21.34
N LEU A 489 5.12 43.61 -22.30
CA LEU A 489 5.18 42.16 -22.36
C LEU A 489 5.85 41.59 -21.10
N GLU A 490 6.90 42.25 -20.62
CA GLU A 490 7.63 41.93 -19.40
C GLU A 490 6.69 41.93 -18.19
N ASP A 491 5.80 42.93 -18.08
CA ASP A 491 4.77 42.98 -17.04
C ASP A 491 3.81 41.80 -17.12
N ILE A 492 3.30 41.48 -18.31
CA ILE A 492 2.38 40.33 -18.52
C ILE A 492 3.05 39.01 -18.10
N LEU A 493 4.36 38.86 -18.34
CA LEU A 493 5.13 37.67 -17.95
C LEU A 493 5.40 37.61 -16.43
N CYS A 494 5.59 38.75 -15.78
CA CYS A 494 5.80 38.86 -14.34
C CYS A 494 4.49 38.79 -13.53
N ASP A 495 3.35 39.14 -14.12
CA ASP A 495 2.06 39.27 -13.44
C ASP A 495 1.57 37.96 -12.80
N VAL A 496 1.50 37.98 -11.46
CA VAL A 496 1.03 36.87 -10.62
C VAL A 496 0.17 37.38 -9.48
N ASN A 497 -0.81 36.57 -9.09
CA ASN A 497 -1.61 36.83 -7.88
C ASN A 497 -0.89 36.37 -6.60
N GLN A 498 -1.54 36.53 -5.44
CA GLN A 498 -1.05 36.08 -4.14
C GLN A 498 -0.66 34.58 -4.12
N SER A 499 -1.38 33.73 -4.88
CA SER A 499 -1.11 32.30 -5.00
C SER A 499 -0.01 31.95 -6.01
N ASN A 500 0.70 32.96 -6.52
CA ASN A 500 1.73 32.84 -7.54
C ASN A 500 1.21 32.27 -8.88
N CYS A 501 -0.09 32.38 -9.15
CA CYS A 501 -0.67 31.97 -10.43
C CYS A 501 -0.42 33.04 -11.48
N SER A 502 0.20 32.68 -12.60
CA SER A 502 0.30 33.56 -13.77
C SER A 502 -1.06 33.80 -14.41
N LEU A 503 -1.20 34.87 -15.20
CA LEU A 503 -2.45 35.18 -15.92
C LEU A 503 -3.00 33.97 -16.71
N LEU A 504 -2.13 33.18 -17.36
CA LEU A 504 -2.57 31.98 -18.08
C LEU A 504 -3.07 30.86 -17.14
N ILE A 505 -2.42 30.63 -15.99
CA ILE A 505 -2.93 29.67 -15.00
C ILE A 505 -4.29 30.12 -14.47
N GLN A 506 -4.44 31.43 -14.21
CA GLN A 506 -5.70 32.00 -13.76
C GLN A 506 -6.81 31.84 -14.82
N ALA A 507 -6.51 32.07 -16.10
CA ALA A 507 -7.47 31.92 -17.20
C ALA A 507 -7.94 30.47 -17.34
N LEU A 508 -7.02 29.50 -17.21
CA LEU A 508 -7.35 28.08 -17.21
C LEU A 508 -8.17 27.65 -15.99
N GLN A 509 -7.93 28.25 -14.82
CA GLN A 509 -8.72 27.98 -13.61
C GLN A 509 -10.13 28.56 -13.70
N ALA A 510 -10.26 29.76 -14.27
CA ALA A 510 -11.54 30.43 -14.48
C ALA A 510 -12.38 29.78 -15.58
N GLY A 511 -11.76 29.02 -16.50
CA GLY A 511 -12.43 28.38 -17.63
C GLY A 511 -12.81 29.35 -18.75
N ASN A 512 -12.13 30.49 -18.85
CA ASN A 512 -12.40 31.51 -19.88
C ASN A 512 -11.58 31.22 -21.14
N GLU A 513 -12.17 30.48 -22.09
CA GLU A 513 -11.52 30.05 -23.33
C GLU A 513 -11.08 31.25 -24.20
N ASP A 514 -11.94 32.25 -24.40
CA ASP A 514 -11.64 33.43 -25.23
C ASP A 514 -10.38 34.18 -24.77
N ILE A 515 -10.29 34.45 -23.46
CA ILE A 515 -9.15 35.16 -22.87
C ILE A 515 -7.90 34.27 -22.87
N THR A 516 -8.07 32.96 -22.67
CA THR A 516 -6.98 31.98 -22.73
C THR A 516 -6.34 31.96 -24.12
N GLU A 517 -7.15 31.89 -25.18
CA GLU A 517 -6.66 31.90 -26.56
C GLU A 517 -5.97 33.23 -26.89
N ALA A 518 -6.56 34.36 -26.48
CA ALA A 518 -5.96 35.70 -26.67
C ALA A 518 -4.60 35.84 -25.98
N LEU A 519 -4.46 35.35 -24.74
CA LEU A 519 -3.18 35.33 -24.04
C LEU A 519 -2.15 34.48 -24.77
N ILE A 520 -2.53 33.30 -25.26
CA ILE A 520 -1.60 32.42 -25.97
C ILE A 520 -1.21 33.03 -27.32
N ASP A 521 -2.13 33.64 -28.06
CA ASP A 521 -1.83 34.40 -29.29
C ASP A 521 -0.81 35.51 -29.02
N LEU A 522 -1.02 36.30 -27.97
CA LEU A 522 -0.10 37.38 -27.56
C LEU A 522 1.28 36.83 -27.22
N LEU A 523 1.35 35.75 -26.44
CA LEU A 523 2.62 35.12 -26.02
C LEU A 523 3.36 34.50 -27.21
N ILE A 524 2.66 33.82 -28.12
CA ILE A 524 3.29 33.21 -29.30
C ILE A 524 3.80 34.27 -30.28
N ALA A 525 3.09 35.39 -30.43
CA ALA A 525 3.50 36.46 -31.33
C ALA A 525 4.74 37.22 -30.85
N ASN A 526 4.90 37.39 -29.53
CA ASN A 526 5.88 38.32 -28.97
C ASN A 526 7.00 37.67 -28.12
N CYS A 527 6.82 36.46 -27.59
CA CYS A 527 7.85 35.83 -26.75
C CYS A 527 8.83 34.98 -27.58
N THR A 528 10.09 34.97 -27.14
CA THR A 528 11.07 33.96 -27.56
C THR A 528 10.70 32.58 -27.03
N ASN A 529 11.22 31.52 -27.65
CA ASN A 529 11.02 30.14 -27.17
C ASN A 529 11.49 29.94 -25.71
N THR A 530 12.52 30.67 -25.29
CA THR A 530 13.07 30.63 -23.92
C THR A 530 12.14 31.28 -22.90
N GLU A 531 11.58 32.45 -23.23
CA GLU A 531 10.61 33.14 -22.37
C GLU A 531 9.31 32.34 -22.27
N MET A 532 8.81 31.83 -23.40
CA MET A 532 7.62 30.98 -23.42
C MET A 532 7.81 29.72 -22.58
N TYR A 533 8.97 29.07 -22.67
CA TYR A 533 9.30 27.93 -21.81
C TYR A 533 9.36 28.31 -20.32
N ALA A 534 9.95 29.46 -19.97
CA ALA A 534 10.02 29.92 -18.59
C ALA A 534 8.62 30.23 -18.02
N TYR A 535 7.78 30.92 -18.79
CA TYR A 535 6.43 31.31 -18.38
C TYR A 535 5.49 30.11 -18.20
N ILE A 536 5.45 29.19 -19.17
CA ILE A 536 4.61 27.98 -19.13
C ILE A 536 4.98 27.08 -17.93
N ASN A 537 6.24 27.12 -17.49
CA ASN A 537 6.75 26.31 -16.38
C ASN A 537 6.91 27.09 -15.06
N LYS A 538 6.38 28.31 -14.96
CA LYS A 538 6.24 29.03 -13.69
C LYS A 538 5.23 28.28 -12.81
N CYS A 539 5.58 28.06 -11.54
CA CYS A 539 4.76 27.27 -10.61
C CYS A 539 3.92 28.16 -9.69
N ASP A 540 2.70 27.74 -9.40
CA ASP A 540 1.91 28.28 -8.29
C ASP A 540 2.47 27.84 -6.91
N ILE A 541 1.80 28.27 -5.82
CA ILE A 541 2.15 27.85 -4.44
C ILE A 541 2.09 26.32 -4.21
N ALA A 542 1.33 25.59 -5.03
CA ALA A 542 1.21 24.14 -4.97
C ALA A 542 2.25 23.41 -5.85
N GLY A 543 3.16 24.15 -6.48
CA GLY A 543 4.17 23.62 -7.40
C GLY A 543 3.62 23.27 -8.79
N ARG A 544 2.39 23.66 -9.12
CA ARG A 544 1.73 23.34 -10.40
C ARG A 544 2.05 24.38 -11.46
N THR A 545 2.28 23.91 -12.66
CA THR A 545 2.52 24.70 -13.88
C THR A 545 1.30 24.69 -14.79
N VAL A 546 1.31 25.48 -15.87
CA VAL A 546 0.28 25.45 -16.94
C VAL A 546 0.02 24.02 -17.43
N GLY A 547 1.07 23.20 -17.51
CA GLY A 547 0.98 21.77 -17.86
C GLY A 547 -0.01 20.97 -16.99
N HIS A 548 -0.11 21.30 -15.70
CA HIS A 548 -1.03 20.61 -14.77
C HIS A 548 -2.49 21.04 -14.95
N TYR A 549 -2.74 22.15 -15.65
CA TYR A 549 -4.07 22.71 -15.90
C TYR A 549 -4.58 22.46 -17.33
N LEU A 550 -3.83 21.75 -18.18
CA LEU A 550 -4.20 21.42 -19.57
C LEU A 550 -5.52 20.64 -19.72
N THR A 551 -6.05 20.09 -18.63
CA THR A 551 -7.34 19.38 -18.65
C THR A 551 -8.54 20.32 -18.62
N GLN A 552 -8.33 21.59 -18.26
CA GLN A 552 -9.39 22.61 -18.22
C GLN A 552 -9.66 23.21 -19.60
N ASN A 553 -8.62 23.37 -20.41
CA ASN A 553 -8.74 23.68 -21.83
C ASN A 553 -7.71 22.81 -22.56
N TYR A 554 -8.18 21.86 -23.35
CA TYR A 554 -7.32 20.88 -24.01
C TYR A 554 -6.94 21.27 -25.45
N GLU A 555 -7.59 22.29 -26.02
CA GLU A 555 -7.33 22.76 -27.38
C GLU A 555 -5.96 23.44 -27.45
N ILE A 556 -5.56 24.10 -26.36
CA ILE A 556 -4.26 24.75 -26.22
C ILE A 556 -3.08 23.78 -26.22
N VAL A 557 -3.30 22.48 -25.99
CA VAL A 557 -2.22 21.47 -25.88
C VAL A 557 -1.34 21.45 -27.12
N ASP A 558 -1.91 21.62 -28.31
CA ASP A 558 -1.14 21.62 -29.57
C ASP A 558 -0.27 22.87 -29.73
N ARG A 559 -0.65 23.99 -29.09
CA ARG A 559 0.05 25.26 -29.14
C ARG A 559 1.16 25.35 -28.08
N VAL A 560 0.87 24.91 -26.84
CA VAL A 560 1.78 25.07 -25.69
C VAL A 560 2.53 23.80 -25.30
N GLY A 561 2.11 22.62 -25.76
CA GLY A 561 2.62 21.31 -25.33
C GLY A 561 4.13 21.14 -25.50
N LYS A 562 4.72 21.74 -26.55
CA LYS A 562 6.18 21.74 -26.81
C LYS A 562 7.00 22.50 -25.75
N PHE A 563 6.37 23.41 -25.02
CA PHE A 563 7.02 24.22 -23.98
C PHE A 563 6.79 23.67 -22.57
N VAL A 564 5.93 22.67 -22.39
CA VAL A 564 5.64 22.08 -21.08
C VAL A 564 6.81 21.20 -20.62
N ASN A 565 7.30 21.44 -19.41
CA ASN A 565 8.20 20.53 -18.73
C ASN A 565 7.41 19.34 -18.17
N TRP A 566 7.25 18.30 -18.98
CA TRP A 566 6.51 17.09 -18.61
C TRP A 566 7.08 16.31 -17.42
N LYS A 567 8.33 16.61 -17.01
CA LYS A 567 8.96 16.04 -15.80
C LYS A 567 8.79 16.91 -14.54
N GLY A 568 8.26 18.13 -14.67
CA GLY A 568 7.99 19.01 -13.53
C GLY A 568 6.97 18.35 -12.60
N LYS A 569 7.23 18.37 -11.29
CA LYS A 569 6.37 17.73 -10.29
C LYS A 569 5.76 18.78 -9.35
N ASP A 570 4.47 18.64 -9.05
CA ASP A 570 3.80 19.41 -8.01
C ASP A 570 4.23 18.98 -6.60
N LEU A 571 3.71 19.63 -5.55
CA LEU A 571 3.99 19.26 -4.16
C LEU A 571 3.55 17.82 -3.80
N ASN A 572 2.62 17.23 -4.57
CA ASN A 572 2.20 15.84 -4.42
C ASN A 572 3.04 14.86 -5.26
N MET A 573 4.11 15.35 -5.88
CA MET A 573 5.00 14.61 -6.79
C MET A 573 4.31 14.12 -8.08
N HIS A 574 3.20 14.73 -8.48
CA HIS A 574 2.53 14.45 -9.74
C HIS A 574 3.10 15.30 -10.86
N THR A 575 3.24 14.72 -12.04
CA THR A 575 3.60 15.42 -13.27
C THR A 575 2.36 15.93 -14.02
N PRO A 576 2.52 16.82 -15.02
CA PRO A 576 1.43 17.19 -15.94
C PRO A 576 0.72 15.97 -16.53
N LEU A 577 1.49 15.00 -17.06
CA LEU A 577 0.95 13.78 -17.65
C LEU A 577 0.20 12.91 -16.64
N PHE A 578 0.70 12.83 -15.39
CA PHE A 578 0.02 12.10 -14.32
C PHE A 578 -1.32 12.75 -13.97
N THR A 579 -1.38 14.09 -13.96
CA THR A 579 -2.60 14.86 -13.70
C THR A 579 -3.64 14.62 -14.80
N VAL A 580 -3.22 14.67 -16.08
CA VAL A 580 -4.07 14.33 -17.24
C VAL A 580 -4.63 12.92 -17.13
N CYS A 581 -3.78 11.93 -16.77
CA CYS A 581 -4.22 10.55 -16.61
C CYS A 581 -5.30 10.39 -15.52
N ARG A 582 -5.37 11.30 -14.53
CA ARG A 582 -6.36 11.31 -13.43
C ARG A 582 -7.64 12.11 -13.73
N ALA A 583 -7.73 12.80 -14.87
CA ALA A 583 -8.91 13.60 -15.25
C ALA A 583 -10.06 12.73 -15.78
N TYR A 584 -10.53 11.79 -14.95
CA TYR A 584 -11.50 10.76 -15.31
C TYR A 584 -12.86 11.28 -15.78
N ASP A 585 -13.21 12.49 -15.35
CA ASP A 585 -14.53 13.09 -15.54
C ASP A 585 -14.60 13.95 -16.81
N HIS A 586 -13.47 14.12 -17.52
CA HIS A 586 -13.45 14.92 -18.74
C HIS A 586 -14.18 14.20 -19.90
N PRO A 587 -15.14 14.84 -20.60
CA PRO A 587 -15.91 14.21 -21.69
C PRO A 587 -15.04 13.67 -22.83
N ARG A 588 -13.97 14.39 -23.20
CA ARG A 588 -13.00 14.02 -24.25
C ARG A 588 -11.72 13.36 -23.71
N TYR A 589 -11.81 12.62 -22.60
CA TYR A 589 -10.64 12.06 -21.90
C TYR A 589 -9.61 11.38 -22.81
N LEU A 590 -10.06 10.53 -23.75
CA LEU A 590 -9.15 9.79 -24.64
C LEU A 590 -8.38 10.70 -25.61
N GLU A 591 -9.03 11.75 -26.13
CA GLU A 591 -8.39 12.71 -27.03
C GLU A 591 -7.30 13.49 -26.30
N ILE A 592 -7.61 14.01 -25.10
CA ILE A 592 -6.62 14.72 -24.25
C ILE A 592 -5.45 13.80 -23.93
N LEU A 593 -5.76 12.57 -23.51
CA LEU A 593 -4.74 11.59 -23.17
C LEU A 593 -3.81 11.35 -24.36
N SER A 594 -4.35 11.14 -25.56
CA SER A 594 -3.57 10.92 -26.77
C SER A 594 -2.67 12.10 -27.15
N LYS A 595 -3.19 13.33 -27.14
CA LYS A 595 -2.42 14.54 -27.44
C LYS A 595 -1.32 14.77 -26.40
N CYS A 596 -1.64 14.70 -25.12
CA CYS A 596 -0.66 14.91 -24.05
C CYS A 596 0.44 13.84 -24.05
N PHE A 597 0.12 12.58 -24.35
CA PHE A 597 1.15 11.54 -24.53
C PHE A 597 2.07 11.86 -25.70
N GLN A 598 1.52 12.27 -26.86
CA GLN A 598 2.31 12.63 -28.03
C GLN A 598 3.30 13.78 -27.72
N HIS A 599 2.81 14.90 -27.18
CA HIS A 599 3.68 16.04 -26.81
C HIS A 599 4.70 15.68 -25.72
N CYS A 600 4.33 14.79 -24.80
CA CYS A 600 5.27 14.27 -23.82
C CYS A 600 6.38 13.44 -24.49
N PHE A 601 6.06 12.56 -25.43
CA PHE A 601 7.06 11.79 -26.18
C PHE A 601 7.98 12.68 -27.01
N ASP A 602 7.43 13.72 -27.64
CA ASP A 602 8.21 14.71 -28.38
C ASP A 602 9.19 15.44 -27.46
N PHE A 603 8.75 15.82 -26.25
CA PHE A 603 9.62 16.43 -25.24
C PHE A 603 10.81 15.53 -24.85
N TYR A 604 10.60 14.22 -24.68
CA TYR A 604 11.70 13.28 -24.42
C TYR A 604 12.63 13.15 -25.63
N SER A 605 12.05 13.04 -26.83
CA SER A 605 12.77 12.85 -28.09
C SER A 605 13.67 14.03 -28.42
N ILE A 606 13.18 15.27 -28.26
CA ILE A 606 13.95 16.51 -28.46
C ILE A 606 15.16 16.57 -27.52
N LYS A 607 15.05 16.01 -26.31
CA LYS A 607 16.14 15.95 -25.34
C LYS A 607 17.06 14.74 -25.51
N GLY A 608 16.88 13.94 -26.58
CA GLY A 608 17.66 12.73 -26.84
C GLY A 608 17.46 11.63 -25.80
N LYS A 609 16.33 11.63 -25.09
CA LYS A 609 16.00 10.66 -24.03
C LYS A 609 14.84 9.78 -24.46
N ARG A 610 14.77 8.56 -23.92
CA ARG A 610 13.59 7.70 -24.03
C ARG A 610 12.58 8.07 -22.95
N PHE A 611 11.29 7.94 -23.27
CA PHE A 611 10.21 8.08 -22.29
C PHE A 611 10.43 7.10 -21.13
N SER A 612 10.33 7.59 -19.89
CA SER A 612 10.52 6.77 -18.69
C SER A 612 9.28 6.85 -17.80
N PHE A 613 8.72 5.68 -17.48
CA PHE A 613 7.57 5.58 -16.58
C PHE A 613 7.93 6.05 -15.15
N ALA A 614 9.17 5.84 -14.71
CA ALA A 614 9.67 6.23 -13.39
C ALA A 614 9.51 7.75 -13.11
N ASP A 615 9.66 8.57 -14.15
CA ASP A 615 9.50 10.02 -14.03
C ASP A 615 8.06 10.40 -13.64
N HIS A 616 7.09 9.56 -14.00
CA HIS A 616 5.66 9.76 -13.81
C HIS A 616 5.06 8.83 -12.74
N GLU A 617 5.85 8.46 -11.73
CA GLU A 617 5.39 7.71 -10.56
C GLU A 617 5.11 8.63 -9.37
N ASP A 618 4.03 8.31 -8.65
CA ASP A 618 3.65 8.99 -7.41
C ASP A 618 4.41 8.40 -6.20
N PRO A 619 4.37 9.09 -5.03
CA PRO A 619 5.01 8.59 -3.81
C PRO A 619 4.41 7.29 -3.28
N LEU A 620 3.27 6.85 -3.81
CA LEU A 620 2.60 5.60 -3.46
C LEU A 620 3.00 4.44 -4.39
N GLY A 621 3.91 4.67 -5.35
CA GLY A 621 4.36 3.69 -6.33
C GLY A 621 3.35 3.39 -7.44
N ASN A 622 2.31 4.23 -7.61
CA ASN A 622 1.39 4.10 -8.73
C ASN A 622 2.04 4.63 -10.01
N THR A 623 2.17 3.76 -10.99
CA THR A 623 2.56 4.11 -12.36
C THR A 623 1.39 4.67 -13.16
N LEU A 624 1.65 5.20 -14.36
CA LEU A 624 0.60 5.60 -15.30
C LEU A 624 -0.42 4.48 -15.58
N LEU A 625 0.04 3.22 -15.65
CA LEU A 625 -0.85 2.06 -15.81
C LEU A 625 -1.80 1.89 -14.61
N HIS A 626 -1.39 2.23 -13.39
CA HIS A 626 -2.32 2.12 -12.25
C HIS A 626 -3.46 3.14 -12.34
N ILE A 627 -3.20 4.33 -12.89
CA ILE A 627 -4.14 5.45 -12.82
C ILE A 627 -5.06 5.57 -14.05
N ILE A 628 -4.60 5.26 -15.26
CA ILE A 628 -5.40 5.47 -16.50
C ILE A 628 -6.77 4.76 -16.42
N LYS A 629 -7.85 5.51 -16.68
CA LYS A 629 -9.23 4.99 -16.66
C LYS A 629 -9.60 4.20 -17.91
N ASN A 630 -9.18 4.65 -19.08
CA ASN A 630 -9.41 4.05 -20.40
C ASN A 630 -8.27 4.40 -21.38
N GLY A 631 -8.07 3.61 -22.43
CA GLY A 631 -7.05 3.87 -23.46
C GLY A 631 -5.64 3.45 -23.05
N ILE A 632 -5.51 2.37 -22.26
CA ILE A 632 -4.21 1.92 -21.76
C ILE A 632 -3.29 1.42 -22.88
N GLN A 633 -3.82 1.08 -24.06
CA GLN A 633 -3.04 0.76 -25.26
C GLN A 633 -1.94 1.80 -25.56
N LEU A 634 -2.23 3.10 -25.37
CA LEU A 634 -1.24 4.17 -25.55
C LEU A 634 0.00 3.92 -24.68
N ALA A 635 -0.20 3.61 -23.40
CA ALA A 635 0.87 3.30 -22.47
C ALA A 635 1.51 1.91 -22.72
N LEU A 636 0.71 0.89 -23.08
CA LEU A 636 1.19 -0.47 -23.32
C LEU A 636 2.09 -0.58 -24.56
N SER A 637 1.84 0.24 -25.58
CA SER A 637 2.61 0.27 -26.82
C SER A 637 4.05 0.75 -26.64
N ILE A 638 4.34 1.43 -25.54
CA ILE A 638 5.64 2.04 -25.26
C ILE A 638 6.60 1.00 -24.68
N PRO A 639 7.83 0.88 -25.23
CA PRO A 639 8.89 0.09 -24.61
C PRO A 639 9.19 0.60 -23.20
N GLY A 640 9.33 -0.29 -22.22
CA GLY A 640 9.56 0.10 -20.82
C GLY A 640 8.33 -0.02 -19.90
N ALA A 641 7.12 -0.20 -20.43
CA ALA A 641 5.92 -0.37 -19.61
C ALA A 641 5.93 -1.69 -18.82
N ASN A 642 6.08 -1.63 -17.50
CA ASN A 642 5.99 -2.80 -16.63
C ASN A 642 4.54 -3.06 -16.18
N VAL A 643 3.87 -3.98 -16.90
CA VAL A 643 2.46 -4.36 -16.63
C VAL A 643 2.26 -5.10 -15.30
N ASN A 644 3.35 -5.55 -14.66
CA ASN A 644 3.35 -6.33 -13.43
C ASN A 644 3.91 -5.56 -12.22
N LYS A 645 4.25 -4.26 -12.37
CA LYS A 645 4.78 -3.44 -11.27
C LYS A 645 3.73 -3.28 -10.18
N CYS A 646 4.13 -3.49 -8.92
CA CYS A 646 3.24 -3.27 -7.78
C CYS A 646 3.43 -1.87 -7.21
N ASN A 647 2.34 -1.25 -6.75
CA ASN A 647 2.44 -0.07 -5.91
C ASN A 647 2.83 -0.44 -4.46
N ILE A 648 2.97 0.56 -3.57
CA ILE A 648 3.35 0.35 -2.15
C ILE A 648 2.36 -0.55 -1.40
N ARG A 649 1.11 -0.66 -1.87
CA ARG A 649 0.08 -1.56 -1.30
C ARG A 649 0.15 -2.99 -1.84
N GLY A 650 1.17 -3.30 -2.66
CA GLY A 650 1.34 -4.60 -3.31
C GLY A 650 0.39 -4.85 -4.48
N MET A 651 -0.37 -3.86 -4.97
CA MET A 651 -1.34 -4.06 -6.04
C MET A 651 -0.71 -3.80 -7.41
N THR A 652 -0.96 -4.70 -8.38
CA THR A 652 -0.62 -4.50 -9.80
C THR A 652 -1.69 -3.67 -10.53
N PRO A 653 -1.41 -3.15 -11.75
CA PRO A 653 -2.44 -2.50 -12.56
C PRO A 653 -3.68 -3.37 -12.77
N LEU A 654 -3.50 -4.67 -13.04
CA LEU A 654 -4.62 -5.60 -13.20
C LEU A 654 -5.47 -5.72 -11.93
N MET A 655 -4.86 -5.77 -10.74
CA MET A 655 -5.59 -5.79 -9.46
C MET A 655 -6.39 -4.50 -9.24
N VAL A 656 -5.79 -3.34 -9.57
CA VAL A 656 -6.46 -2.04 -9.49
C VAL A 656 -7.66 -2.00 -10.45
N TYR A 657 -7.50 -2.47 -11.68
CA TYR A 657 -8.59 -2.52 -12.65
C TYR A 657 -9.73 -3.45 -12.20
N ALA A 658 -9.40 -4.62 -11.66
CA ALA A 658 -10.37 -5.57 -11.12
C ALA A 658 -11.16 -4.97 -9.95
N LYS A 659 -10.47 -4.27 -9.04
CA LYS A 659 -11.07 -3.61 -7.86
C LYS A 659 -12.01 -2.47 -8.24
N TYR A 660 -11.66 -1.68 -9.25
CA TYR A 660 -12.43 -0.51 -9.70
C TYR A 660 -13.29 -0.76 -10.96
N ASN A 661 -13.49 -2.02 -11.35
CA ASN A 661 -14.37 -2.42 -12.45
C ASN A 661 -14.01 -1.77 -13.82
N ARG A 662 -12.71 -1.62 -14.13
CA ARG A 662 -12.24 -1.03 -15.40
C ARG A 662 -12.20 -2.07 -16.53
N ILE A 663 -13.37 -2.44 -17.06
CA ILE A 663 -13.54 -3.58 -18.00
C ILE A 663 -12.66 -3.46 -19.25
N GLU A 664 -12.63 -2.30 -19.92
CA GLU A 664 -11.84 -2.13 -21.14
C GLU A 664 -10.34 -2.31 -20.90
N ASN A 665 -9.80 -1.70 -19.84
CA ASN A 665 -8.41 -1.90 -19.43
C ASN A 665 -8.08 -3.37 -19.14
N ILE A 666 -9.03 -4.11 -18.55
CA ILE A 666 -8.84 -5.55 -18.29
C ILE A 666 -8.78 -6.32 -19.61
N ARG A 667 -9.66 -6.03 -20.58
CA ARG A 667 -9.61 -6.68 -21.90
C ARG A 667 -8.27 -6.42 -22.60
N GLU A 668 -7.79 -5.18 -22.54
CA GLU A 668 -6.55 -4.78 -23.18
C GLU A 668 -5.31 -5.41 -22.49
N ILE A 669 -5.21 -5.32 -21.17
CA ILE A 669 -4.04 -5.84 -20.44
C ILE A 669 -3.96 -7.37 -20.46
N LEU A 670 -5.10 -8.08 -20.50
CA LEU A 670 -5.13 -9.54 -20.62
C LEU A 670 -4.58 -10.05 -21.95
N ASN A 671 -4.59 -9.21 -23.00
CA ASN A 671 -3.98 -9.53 -24.29
C ASN A 671 -2.46 -9.27 -24.33
N ASP A 672 -1.90 -8.59 -23.31
CA ASP A 672 -0.47 -8.32 -23.25
C ASP A 672 0.33 -9.58 -22.90
N LYS A 673 1.27 -9.95 -23.78
CA LYS A 673 2.10 -11.16 -23.61
C LYS A 673 2.99 -11.11 -22.37
N ARG A 674 3.31 -9.92 -21.83
CA ARG A 674 4.15 -9.72 -20.64
C ARG A 674 3.43 -9.99 -19.33
N LEU A 675 2.09 -10.05 -19.33
CA LEU A 675 1.30 -10.18 -18.12
C LEU A 675 1.55 -11.50 -17.38
N ILE A 676 1.73 -11.40 -16.05
CA ILE A 676 1.80 -12.51 -15.10
C ILE A 676 0.52 -12.49 -14.24
N LEU A 677 -0.43 -13.39 -14.56
CA LEU A 677 -1.72 -13.44 -13.86
C LEU A 677 -1.64 -13.96 -12.42
N SER A 678 -0.61 -14.74 -12.07
CA SER A 678 -0.50 -15.39 -10.76
C SER A 678 0.12 -14.50 -9.69
N LYS A 679 0.46 -13.24 -10.01
CA LYS A 679 1.10 -12.32 -9.08
C LYS A 679 0.22 -12.09 -7.85
N LEU A 680 0.82 -12.13 -6.67
CA LEU A 680 0.13 -11.94 -5.40
C LEU A 680 0.37 -10.56 -4.82
N GLN A 681 -0.62 -10.07 -4.09
CA GLN A 681 -0.51 -8.83 -3.34
C GLN A 681 0.07 -9.09 -1.94
N ASP A 682 1.18 -8.45 -1.61
CA ASP A 682 1.71 -8.48 -0.25
C ASP A 682 1.03 -7.44 0.67
N PRO A 683 0.77 -7.76 1.95
CA PRO A 683 0.93 -9.07 2.60
C PRO A 683 -0.34 -9.94 2.54
N GLN A 684 -1.39 -9.52 1.82
CA GLN A 684 -2.73 -10.14 1.88
C GLN A 684 -2.84 -11.46 1.09
N SER A 685 -1.87 -11.74 0.23
CA SER A 685 -1.80 -12.92 -0.64
C SER A 685 -3.01 -13.06 -1.57
N LEU A 686 -3.56 -11.94 -2.06
CA LEU A 686 -4.69 -11.91 -2.98
C LEU A 686 -4.22 -11.84 -4.45
N LYS A 687 -4.93 -12.52 -5.34
CA LYS A 687 -4.80 -12.42 -6.80
C LYS A 687 -5.75 -11.35 -7.35
N ALA A 688 -5.56 -10.98 -8.61
CA ALA A 688 -6.47 -10.05 -9.30
C ALA A 688 -7.93 -10.52 -9.30
N ILE A 689 -8.18 -11.82 -9.43
CA ILE A 689 -9.53 -12.37 -9.48
C ILE A 689 -10.29 -12.25 -8.15
N ASP A 690 -9.59 -12.15 -7.03
CA ASP A 690 -10.21 -12.04 -5.70
C ASP A 690 -10.87 -10.68 -5.48
N TYR A 691 -10.43 -9.66 -6.22
CA TYR A 691 -11.00 -8.32 -6.22
C TYR A 691 -12.29 -8.19 -7.04
N VAL A 692 -12.61 -9.19 -7.85
CA VAL A 692 -13.68 -9.09 -8.85
C VAL A 692 -15.05 -9.32 -8.22
N LYS A 693 -15.94 -8.35 -8.45
CA LYS A 693 -17.37 -8.43 -8.15
C LYS A 693 -18.23 -8.56 -9.40
N ASN A 694 -17.78 -8.02 -10.53
CA ASN A 694 -18.53 -8.04 -11.79
C ASN A 694 -18.40 -9.40 -12.50
N PRO A 695 -19.51 -10.09 -12.82
CA PRO A 695 -19.49 -11.40 -13.47
C PRO A 695 -18.81 -11.39 -14.85
N ILE A 696 -18.87 -10.29 -15.59
CA ILE A 696 -18.21 -10.16 -16.90
C ILE A 696 -16.70 -10.19 -16.74
N ILE A 697 -16.17 -9.41 -15.78
CA ILE A 697 -14.74 -9.40 -15.47
C ILE A 697 -14.31 -10.77 -14.95
N LEU A 698 -15.15 -11.41 -14.13
CA LEU A 698 -14.87 -12.72 -13.57
C LEU A 698 -14.71 -13.75 -14.70
N ASN A 699 -15.59 -13.71 -15.70
CA ASN A 699 -15.50 -14.56 -16.87
C ASN A 699 -14.28 -14.24 -17.75
N LEU A 700 -13.90 -12.97 -17.92
CA LEU A 700 -12.71 -12.59 -18.67
C LEU A 700 -11.44 -13.13 -18.03
N ILE A 701 -11.21 -12.83 -16.75
CA ILE A 701 -10.02 -13.30 -16.02
C ILE A 701 -10.07 -14.82 -15.87
N GLY A 702 -11.22 -15.40 -15.52
CA GLY A 702 -11.43 -16.84 -15.41
C GLY A 702 -11.14 -17.58 -16.71
N THR A 703 -11.54 -17.03 -17.86
CA THR A 703 -11.23 -17.60 -19.19
C THR A 703 -9.73 -17.63 -19.44
N THR A 704 -9.02 -16.54 -19.13
CA THR A 704 -7.56 -16.51 -19.28
C THR A 704 -6.86 -17.48 -18.32
N MET A 705 -7.36 -17.64 -17.09
CA MET A 705 -6.86 -18.62 -16.13
C MET A 705 -7.08 -20.06 -16.63
N ALA A 706 -8.28 -20.38 -17.10
CA ALA A 706 -8.61 -21.70 -17.65
C ALA A 706 -7.75 -22.05 -18.87
N LYS A 707 -7.55 -21.12 -19.81
CA LYS A 707 -6.63 -21.28 -20.95
C LYS A 707 -5.18 -21.50 -20.54
N SER A 708 -4.75 -20.88 -19.43
CA SER A 708 -3.39 -21.02 -18.89
C SER A 708 -3.17 -22.23 -17.97
N SER A 709 -4.24 -22.94 -17.59
CA SER A 709 -4.18 -24.11 -16.72
C SER A 709 -3.48 -25.31 -17.40
N LEU A 710 -3.10 -26.32 -16.62
CA LEU A 710 -2.41 -27.53 -17.08
C LEU A 710 -3.06 -28.20 -18.30
N TYR A 711 -4.39 -28.28 -18.30
CA TYR A 711 -5.17 -28.93 -19.36
C TYR A 711 -5.87 -27.96 -20.30
N GLY A 712 -5.81 -26.65 -20.03
CA GLY A 712 -6.43 -25.60 -20.84
C GLY A 712 -7.97 -25.61 -20.83
N CYS A 713 -8.62 -26.55 -20.17
CA CYS A 713 -10.08 -26.75 -20.24
C CYS A 713 -10.84 -26.14 -19.06
N LEU A 714 -10.25 -26.10 -17.86
CA LEU A 714 -10.96 -25.72 -16.64
C LEU A 714 -10.03 -25.00 -15.66
N SER A 715 -10.58 -24.05 -14.90
CA SER A 715 -9.91 -23.45 -13.74
C SER A 715 -10.90 -23.18 -12.62
N VAL A 716 -10.60 -23.70 -11.43
CA VAL A 716 -11.27 -23.33 -10.18
C VAL A 716 -10.48 -22.17 -9.58
N HIS A 717 -11.10 -21.00 -9.45
CA HIS A 717 -10.35 -19.77 -9.18
C HIS A 717 -10.70 -19.08 -7.86
N ASN A 718 -11.90 -19.25 -7.31
CA ASN A 718 -12.27 -18.58 -6.06
C ASN A 718 -13.25 -19.42 -5.22
N ILE A 719 -13.21 -19.22 -3.90
CA ILE A 719 -14.15 -19.76 -2.93
C ILE A 719 -14.78 -18.62 -2.13
N LYS A 720 -16.11 -18.50 -2.15
CA LYS A 720 -16.85 -17.42 -1.48
C LYS A 720 -17.93 -17.99 -0.57
N PHE A 721 -18.18 -17.32 0.55
CA PHE A 721 -19.29 -17.65 1.43
C PHE A 721 -20.47 -16.76 1.08
N GLU A 722 -21.51 -17.34 0.49
CA GLU A 722 -22.70 -16.66 -0.02
C GLU A 722 -23.93 -17.46 0.45
N GLU A 723 -25.02 -16.80 0.83
CA GLU A 723 -26.29 -17.47 1.20
C GLU A 723 -26.17 -18.60 2.26
N ASN A 724 -25.33 -18.40 3.28
CA ASN A 724 -25.02 -19.40 4.33
C ASN A 724 -24.35 -20.69 3.81
N ALA A 725 -23.78 -20.69 2.61
CA ALA A 725 -23.04 -21.79 2.04
C ALA A 725 -21.71 -21.33 1.41
N TRP A 726 -20.76 -22.26 1.30
CA TRP A 726 -19.54 -22.03 0.54
C TRP A 726 -19.76 -22.40 -0.92
N TYR A 727 -19.42 -21.50 -1.84
CA TYR A 727 -19.48 -21.69 -3.29
C TYR A 727 -18.08 -21.65 -3.90
N LEU A 728 -17.87 -22.54 -4.87
CA LEU A 728 -16.69 -22.57 -5.72
C LEU A 728 -17.03 -21.99 -7.08
N TRP A 729 -16.20 -21.05 -7.54
CA TRP A 729 -16.32 -20.46 -8.86
C TRP A 729 -15.37 -21.15 -9.82
N ILE A 730 -15.94 -21.72 -10.89
CA ILE A 730 -15.25 -22.55 -11.87
C ILE A 730 -15.48 -21.97 -13.25
N THR A 731 -14.41 -21.78 -14.01
CA THR A 731 -14.49 -21.47 -15.44
C THR A 731 -14.13 -22.69 -16.25
N SER A 732 -15.02 -23.15 -17.12
CA SER A 732 -14.84 -24.38 -17.92
C SER A 732 -15.06 -24.11 -19.41
N SER A 733 -14.40 -24.90 -20.26
CA SER A 733 -14.62 -24.91 -21.70
C SER A 733 -15.92 -25.66 -21.99
N THR A 734 -16.83 -25.00 -22.70
CA THR A 734 -18.05 -25.60 -23.24
C THR A 734 -17.74 -26.43 -24.50
N PRO A 735 -18.63 -27.35 -24.91
CA PRO A 735 -18.48 -28.10 -26.15
C PRO A 735 -18.32 -27.23 -27.41
N SER A 736 -18.79 -25.98 -27.35
CA SER A 736 -18.66 -24.98 -28.43
C SER A 736 -17.26 -24.36 -28.54
N GLY A 737 -16.34 -24.65 -27.61
CA GLY A 737 -15.01 -24.03 -27.53
C GLY A 737 -14.96 -22.70 -26.77
N ASN A 738 -16.11 -22.14 -26.38
CA ASN A 738 -16.18 -20.96 -25.51
C ASN A 738 -16.02 -21.33 -24.03
N TYR A 739 -15.57 -20.38 -23.22
CA TYR A 739 -15.44 -20.55 -21.76
C TYR A 739 -16.60 -19.89 -21.04
N LYS A 740 -17.10 -20.54 -19.99
CA LYS A 740 -18.17 -20.04 -19.13
C LYS A 740 -17.77 -20.19 -17.66
N THR A 741 -17.94 -19.12 -16.90
CA THR A 741 -17.81 -19.13 -15.44
C THR A 741 -19.16 -19.46 -14.79
N SER A 742 -19.16 -20.47 -13.92
CA SER A 742 -20.31 -20.92 -13.13
C SER A 742 -19.92 -21.05 -11.66
N SER A 743 -20.88 -20.84 -10.76
CA SER A 743 -20.75 -21.09 -9.32
C SER A 743 -21.41 -22.42 -8.96
N TYR A 744 -20.74 -23.22 -8.12
CA TYR A 744 -21.24 -24.49 -7.63
C TYR A 744 -21.12 -24.55 -6.10
N ALA A 745 -22.15 -25.05 -5.42
CA ALA A 745 -22.08 -25.23 -3.98
C ALA A 745 -21.00 -26.28 -3.62
N LEU A 746 -20.27 -26.04 -2.53
CA LEU A 746 -19.20 -26.93 -2.06
C LEU A 746 -19.70 -28.36 -1.84
N LYS A 747 -20.96 -28.51 -1.40
CA LYS A 747 -21.61 -29.81 -1.15
C LYS A 747 -21.82 -30.61 -2.44
N ASP A 748 -22.13 -29.94 -3.56
CA ASP A 748 -22.33 -30.61 -4.85
C ASP A 748 -20.99 -31.09 -5.40
N ILE A 749 -19.92 -30.29 -5.27
CA ILE A 749 -18.56 -30.72 -5.66
C ILE A 749 -18.07 -31.89 -4.79
N GLN A 750 -18.32 -31.85 -3.49
CA GLN A 750 -18.04 -33.00 -2.60
C GLN A 750 -18.81 -34.26 -3.04
N SER A 751 -20.09 -34.11 -3.40
CA SER A 751 -20.93 -35.21 -3.86
C SER A 751 -20.46 -35.76 -5.22
N LEU A 752 -20.01 -34.90 -6.13
CA LEU A 752 -19.41 -35.27 -7.41
C LEU A 752 -18.13 -36.10 -7.21
N LEU A 753 -17.22 -35.65 -6.34
CA LEU A 753 -15.98 -36.36 -6.02
C LEU A 753 -16.26 -37.73 -5.35
N GLN A 754 -17.24 -37.79 -4.45
CA GLN A 754 -17.67 -39.06 -3.84
C GLN A 754 -18.31 -40.02 -4.84
N LEU A 755 -19.13 -39.51 -5.77
CA LEU A 755 -19.73 -40.30 -6.84
C LEU A 755 -18.64 -40.86 -7.77
N TYR A 756 -17.67 -40.04 -8.14
CA TYR A 756 -16.55 -40.46 -8.96
C TYR A 756 -15.72 -41.54 -8.26
N SER A 757 -15.36 -41.35 -6.99
CA SER A 757 -14.62 -42.36 -6.20
C SER A 757 -15.38 -43.69 -6.10
N LYS A 758 -16.71 -43.68 -6.02
CA LYS A 758 -17.54 -44.89 -6.04
C LYS A 758 -17.60 -45.58 -7.42
N LYS A 759 -17.67 -44.83 -8.51
CA LYS A 759 -17.70 -45.38 -9.88
C LYS A 759 -16.31 -45.87 -10.33
N HIS A 760 -15.25 -45.22 -9.89
CA HIS A 760 -13.86 -45.51 -10.26
C HIS A 760 -13.01 -45.78 -9.00
N PRO A 761 -13.19 -46.93 -8.32
CA PRO A 761 -12.53 -47.23 -7.05
C PRO A 761 -11.00 -47.38 -7.17
N MET A 762 -10.49 -47.66 -8.37
CA MET A 762 -9.06 -47.80 -8.67
C MET A 762 -8.41 -46.54 -9.26
N SER A 763 -9.13 -45.41 -9.25
CA SER A 763 -8.66 -44.14 -9.79
C SER A 763 -7.33 -43.70 -9.19
N PHE A 764 -6.41 -43.23 -10.05
CA PHE A 764 -5.14 -42.65 -9.62
C PHE A 764 -5.27 -41.26 -8.99
N LEU A 765 -6.41 -40.58 -9.13
CA LEU A 765 -6.62 -39.23 -8.60
C LEU A 765 -6.66 -39.22 -7.05
N PRO A 766 -6.02 -38.22 -6.38
CA PRO A 766 -5.97 -38.13 -4.92
C PRO A 766 -7.27 -37.55 -4.32
N ILE A 767 -8.41 -38.21 -4.60
CA ILE A 767 -9.75 -37.70 -4.24
C ILE A 767 -9.96 -37.65 -2.73
N ASP A 768 -9.49 -38.66 -2.00
CA ASP A 768 -9.64 -38.71 -0.54
C ASP A 768 -8.94 -37.51 0.12
N HIS A 769 -7.73 -37.17 -0.36
CA HIS A 769 -7.00 -35.99 0.08
C HIS A 769 -7.77 -34.68 -0.20
N HIS A 770 -8.41 -34.58 -1.37
CA HIS A 770 -9.24 -33.43 -1.70
C HIS A 770 -10.48 -33.34 -0.79
N LEU A 771 -11.18 -34.45 -0.55
CA LEU A 771 -12.35 -34.51 0.32
C LEU A 771 -12.00 -34.12 1.76
N ASP A 772 -10.87 -34.58 2.28
CA ASP A 772 -10.40 -34.19 3.62
C ASP A 772 -10.04 -32.71 3.70
N THR A 773 -9.40 -32.17 2.66
CA THR A 773 -9.08 -30.74 2.62
C THR A 773 -10.35 -29.89 2.52
N LEU A 774 -11.33 -30.30 1.70
CA LEU A 774 -12.63 -29.63 1.57
C LEU A 774 -13.40 -29.56 2.90
N ARG A 775 -13.26 -30.58 3.77
CA ARG A 775 -13.87 -30.58 5.13
C ARG A 775 -13.23 -29.56 6.06
N THR A 776 -12.01 -29.12 5.77
CA THR A 776 -11.25 -28.16 6.60
C THR A 776 -11.29 -26.72 6.10
N LEU A 777 -11.90 -26.46 4.94
CA LEU A 777 -12.08 -25.12 4.38
C LEU A 777 -12.95 -24.25 5.29
N GLY A 778 -12.59 -22.98 5.44
CA GLY A 778 -13.33 -22.00 6.25
C GLY A 778 -12.97 -21.97 7.74
N LYS A 779 -11.92 -22.68 8.18
CA LYS A 779 -11.42 -22.59 9.56
C LYS A 779 -10.69 -21.25 9.83
N SER A 780 -10.72 -20.80 11.08
CA SER A 780 -10.03 -19.58 11.52
C SER A 780 -8.51 -19.75 11.47
N GLY A 781 -7.81 -18.67 11.14
CA GLY A 781 -6.36 -18.64 10.96
C GLY A 781 -5.92 -17.32 10.34
N ILE A 782 -4.61 -17.17 10.10
CA ILE A 782 -4.06 -15.95 9.49
C ILE A 782 -4.57 -15.84 8.05
N ILE A 783 -5.30 -14.78 7.73
CA ILE A 783 -5.98 -14.60 6.44
C ILE A 783 -5.02 -14.79 5.26
N SER A 784 -3.83 -14.19 5.29
CA SER A 784 -2.81 -14.35 4.24
C SER A 784 -2.36 -15.80 4.03
N VAL A 785 -2.23 -16.56 5.12
CA VAL A 785 -1.87 -17.99 5.06
C VAL A 785 -3.02 -18.79 4.48
N ILE A 786 -4.26 -18.52 4.92
CA ILE A 786 -5.46 -19.18 4.41
C ILE A 786 -5.61 -18.93 2.90
N ASN A 787 -5.39 -17.69 2.45
CA ASN A 787 -5.47 -17.33 1.03
C ASN A 787 -4.44 -18.12 0.20
N LEU A 788 -3.21 -18.28 0.69
CA LEU A 788 -2.20 -19.11 0.04
C LEU A 788 -2.56 -20.60 0.04
N GLU A 789 -3.00 -21.15 1.18
CA GLU A 789 -3.41 -22.55 1.31
C GLU A 789 -4.59 -22.85 0.38
N ASN A 790 -5.57 -21.95 0.32
CA ASN A 790 -6.70 -22.04 -0.59
C ASN A 790 -6.24 -21.95 -2.06
N SER A 791 -5.40 -20.98 -2.41
CA SER A 791 -4.85 -20.88 -3.77
C SER A 791 -4.11 -22.15 -4.18
N MET A 792 -3.38 -22.79 -3.26
CA MET A 792 -2.70 -24.06 -3.53
C MET A 792 -3.69 -25.18 -3.80
N PHE A 793 -4.71 -25.27 -2.96
CA PHE A 793 -5.73 -26.31 -3.04
C PHE A 793 -6.62 -26.16 -4.28
N LEU A 794 -7.04 -24.94 -4.63
CA LEU A 794 -7.88 -24.67 -5.80
C LEU A 794 -7.18 -25.06 -7.11
N GLU A 795 -5.85 -24.89 -7.20
CA GLU A 795 -5.10 -25.38 -8.36
C GLU A 795 -5.06 -26.92 -8.39
N ALA A 796 -4.79 -27.58 -7.26
CA ALA A 796 -4.81 -29.04 -7.19
C ALA A 796 -6.20 -29.61 -7.55
N LEU A 797 -7.27 -28.95 -7.11
CA LEU A 797 -8.64 -29.30 -7.49
C LEU A 797 -8.88 -29.06 -8.99
N THR A 798 -8.34 -27.97 -9.56
CA THR A 798 -8.39 -27.69 -11.00
C THR A 798 -7.81 -28.85 -11.81
N PHE A 799 -6.68 -29.42 -11.40
CA PHE A 799 -6.07 -30.56 -12.09
C PHE A 799 -6.96 -31.81 -12.05
N SER A 800 -7.46 -32.19 -10.87
CA SER A 800 -8.35 -33.34 -10.72
C SER A 800 -9.64 -33.18 -11.52
N LEU A 801 -10.31 -32.03 -11.44
CA LEU A 801 -11.56 -31.80 -12.17
C LEU A 801 -11.34 -31.73 -13.69
N SER A 802 -10.20 -31.22 -14.14
CA SER A 802 -9.83 -31.21 -15.56
C SER A 802 -9.66 -32.63 -16.11
N ILE A 803 -9.05 -33.53 -15.34
CA ILE A 803 -8.89 -34.94 -15.72
C ILE A 803 -10.26 -35.63 -15.72
N ILE A 804 -11.10 -35.38 -14.72
CA ILE A 804 -12.46 -35.93 -14.67
C ILE A 804 -13.26 -35.49 -15.92
N GLN A 805 -13.17 -34.21 -16.31
CA GLN A 805 -13.87 -33.69 -17.49
C GLN A 805 -13.45 -34.36 -18.82
N GLN A 806 -12.25 -34.95 -18.89
CA GLN A 806 -11.80 -35.65 -20.10
C GLN A 806 -12.50 -37.00 -20.32
N ARG A 807 -13.15 -37.57 -19.30
CA ARG A 807 -13.98 -38.77 -19.47
C ARG A 807 -15.31 -38.40 -20.11
N GLU A 808 -15.76 -39.19 -21.09
CA GLU A 808 -16.98 -38.91 -21.85
C GLU A 808 -18.22 -38.77 -20.95
N ASP A 809 -18.32 -39.57 -19.88
CA ASP A 809 -19.40 -39.50 -18.89
C ASP A 809 -19.52 -38.15 -18.15
N TYR A 810 -18.43 -37.37 -18.10
CA TYR A 810 -18.30 -36.16 -17.28
C TYR A 810 -18.07 -34.87 -18.10
N LYS A 811 -17.95 -34.99 -19.42
CA LYS A 811 -17.54 -33.91 -20.35
C LYS A 811 -18.38 -32.64 -20.28
N GLN A 812 -19.69 -32.78 -20.02
CA GLN A 812 -20.65 -31.67 -19.99
C GLN A 812 -20.97 -31.16 -18.58
N ILE A 813 -20.49 -31.81 -17.52
CA ILE A 813 -20.93 -31.55 -16.14
C ILE A 813 -20.65 -30.11 -15.72
N PHE A 814 -19.47 -29.58 -16.03
CA PHE A 814 -19.10 -28.22 -15.66
C PHE A 814 -19.70 -27.13 -16.57
N SER A 815 -20.59 -27.51 -17.50
CA SER A 815 -21.44 -26.58 -18.26
C SER A 815 -22.84 -26.42 -17.68
N TYR A 816 -23.25 -27.39 -16.82
CA TYR A 816 -24.56 -27.41 -16.19
C TYR A 816 -24.72 -26.27 -15.19
N THR A 817 -25.97 -25.83 -15.03
CA THR A 817 -26.39 -25.00 -13.90
C THR A 817 -26.39 -25.82 -12.60
N GLU A 818 -26.44 -25.15 -11.45
CA GLU A 818 -26.42 -25.83 -10.15
C GLU A 818 -27.56 -26.85 -10.00
N SER A 819 -28.78 -26.49 -10.39
CA SER A 819 -29.96 -27.36 -10.32
C SER A 819 -29.84 -28.59 -11.23
N GLU A 820 -29.28 -28.42 -12.43
CA GLU A 820 -28.99 -29.50 -13.37
C GLU A 820 -27.95 -30.46 -12.80
N LEU A 821 -26.89 -29.95 -12.16
CA LEU A 821 -25.87 -30.77 -11.52
C LEU A 821 -26.46 -31.62 -10.38
N SER A 822 -27.24 -31.00 -9.47
CA SER A 822 -27.86 -31.74 -8.36
C SER A 822 -28.93 -32.74 -8.83
N SER A 823 -29.57 -32.50 -9.97
CA SER A 823 -30.45 -33.47 -10.63
C SER A 823 -29.66 -34.67 -11.16
N TRP A 824 -28.59 -34.41 -11.92
CA TRP A 824 -27.72 -35.43 -12.50
C TRP A 824 -27.02 -36.30 -11.43
N LEU A 825 -26.64 -35.71 -10.30
CA LEU A 825 -26.06 -36.44 -9.17
C LEU A 825 -27.06 -37.43 -8.56
N ARG A 826 -28.34 -37.07 -8.47
CA ARG A 826 -29.39 -37.94 -7.93
C ARG A 826 -29.70 -39.13 -8.84
N THR A 827 -29.72 -38.93 -10.16
CA THR A 827 -30.01 -40.01 -11.12
C THR A 827 -28.89 -41.05 -11.22
N ASN A 828 -27.64 -40.64 -11.02
CA ASN A 828 -26.47 -41.51 -11.23
C ASN A 828 -26.02 -42.33 -10.00
N MET A 829 -26.74 -42.26 -8.87
CA MET A 829 -26.43 -43.05 -7.66
C MET A 829 -26.92 -44.51 -7.72
N VAL A 830 -27.49 -44.98 -8.83
CA VAL A 830 -28.06 -46.33 -8.96
C VAL A 830 -26.98 -47.37 -9.31
N LYS A 831 -26.93 -48.45 -8.52
CA LYS A 831 -25.94 -49.54 -8.61
C LYS A 831 -26.10 -50.37 -9.89
N GLN A 832 -25.00 -50.64 -10.57
CA GLN A 832 -24.90 -51.76 -11.52
C GLN A 832 -24.56 -53.05 -10.76
N LYS A 833 -25.20 -54.16 -11.13
CA LYS A 833 -24.90 -55.50 -10.62
C LYS A 833 -23.70 -56.09 -11.40
N PRO A 834 -22.78 -56.80 -10.73
CA PRO A 834 -21.70 -57.50 -11.41
C PRO A 834 -22.26 -58.58 -12.33
N ASN A 835 -21.74 -58.64 -13.56
CA ASN A 835 -22.07 -59.69 -14.53
C ASN A 835 -21.07 -60.86 -14.44
N LYS A 836 -21.64 -62.05 -14.71
CA LYS A 836 -21.12 -63.42 -14.84
C LYS A 836 -19.66 -63.74 -14.48
N SER A 837 -19.54 -64.71 -13.58
CA SER A 837 -18.33 -65.41 -13.15
C SER A 837 -17.63 -66.17 -14.28
N GLU A 838 -16.38 -65.83 -14.54
CA GLU A 838 -15.41 -66.69 -15.22
C GLU A 838 -14.36 -67.16 -14.21
N LYS A 839 -13.87 -68.39 -14.39
CA LYS A 839 -12.90 -69.03 -13.51
C LYS A 839 -11.49 -68.63 -13.92
N ILE A 840 -10.65 -68.24 -12.97
CA ILE A 840 -9.27 -67.82 -13.26
C ILE A 840 -8.32 -69.00 -13.04
N GLU A 841 -7.42 -69.25 -13.99
CA GLU A 841 -6.38 -70.27 -13.85
C GLU A 841 -5.12 -69.69 -13.18
N PRO A 842 -4.26 -70.50 -12.54
CA PRO A 842 -3.04 -70.02 -11.88
C PRO A 842 -2.07 -69.25 -12.81
N GLU A 843 -2.07 -69.56 -14.11
CA GLU A 843 -1.27 -68.85 -15.12
C GLU A 843 -1.73 -67.40 -15.30
N ASP A 844 -3.04 -67.16 -15.25
CA ASP A 844 -3.64 -65.83 -15.36
C ASP A 844 -3.29 -64.97 -14.13
N ILE A 845 -3.34 -65.55 -12.92
CA ILE A 845 -2.89 -64.88 -11.68
C ILE A 845 -1.40 -64.50 -11.79
N HIS A 846 -0.57 -65.39 -12.34
CA HIS A 846 0.85 -65.11 -12.53
C HIS A 846 1.07 -63.97 -13.53
N SER A 847 0.30 -63.93 -14.61
CA SER A 847 0.31 -62.85 -15.60
C SER A 847 -0.08 -61.50 -14.97
N ILE A 848 -1.20 -61.46 -14.24
CA ILE A 848 -1.66 -60.27 -13.50
C ILE A 848 -0.58 -59.80 -12.50
N GLN A 849 -0.01 -60.73 -11.75
CA GLN A 849 1.03 -60.42 -10.77
C GLN A 849 2.29 -59.84 -11.43
N ASN A 850 2.73 -60.40 -12.57
CA ASN A 850 3.88 -59.92 -13.31
C ASN A 850 3.64 -58.53 -13.91
N PHE A 851 2.47 -58.29 -14.51
CA PHE A 851 2.07 -56.98 -15.03
C PHE A 851 2.03 -55.91 -13.94
N LEU A 852 1.39 -56.21 -12.80
CA LEU A 852 1.29 -55.26 -11.69
C LEU A 852 2.66 -54.98 -11.05
N LYS A 853 3.52 -56.00 -10.89
CA LYS A 853 4.89 -55.81 -10.39
C LYS A 853 5.73 -54.96 -11.35
N PHE A 854 5.65 -55.23 -12.65
CA PHE A 854 6.34 -54.42 -13.67
C PHE A 854 5.87 -52.96 -13.65
N SER A 855 4.55 -52.74 -13.61
CA SER A 855 3.97 -51.40 -13.51
C SER A 855 4.42 -50.68 -12.23
N LEU A 856 4.45 -51.40 -11.09
CA LEU A 856 4.92 -50.87 -9.82
C LEU A 856 6.41 -50.47 -9.88
N THR A 857 7.27 -51.27 -10.51
CA THR A 857 8.69 -50.91 -10.68
C THR A 857 8.87 -49.66 -11.53
N GLU A 858 8.15 -49.53 -12.64
CA GLU A 858 8.22 -48.37 -13.53
C GLU A 858 7.68 -47.09 -12.84
N PHE A 859 6.56 -47.20 -12.13
CA PHE A 859 6.00 -46.06 -11.40
C PHE A 859 6.85 -45.62 -10.21
N ASN A 860 7.51 -46.55 -9.52
CA ASN A 860 8.47 -46.20 -8.47
C ASN A 860 9.69 -45.48 -9.05
N TYR A 861 10.22 -45.94 -10.19
CA TYR A 861 11.29 -45.24 -10.90
C TYR A 861 10.87 -43.82 -11.31
N LEU A 862 9.67 -43.68 -11.87
CA LEU A 862 9.12 -42.38 -12.25
C LEU A 862 8.92 -41.46 -11.04
N ARG A 863 8.43 -42.00 -9.91
CA ARG A 863 8.26 -41.28 -8.64
C ARG A 863 9.59 -40.73 -8.12
N GLU A 864 10.67 -41.52 -8.20
CA GLU A 864 12.01 -41.04 -7.83
C GLU A 864 12.45 -39.85 -8.69
N LYS A 865 12.22 -39.90 -10.01
CA LYS A 865 12.54 -38.78 -10.91
C LYS A 865 11.74 -37.52 -10.60
N PHE A 866 10.44 -37.64 -10.36
CA PHE A 866 9.61 -36.49 -9.96
C PHE A 866 10.02 -35.95 -8.59
N THR A 867 10.47 -36.79 -7.66
CA THR A 867 10.97 -36.35 -6.35
C THR A 867 12.25 -35.51 -6.50
N VAL A 868 13.17 -35.92 -7.37
CA VAL A 868 14.37 -35.13 -7.68
C VAL A 868 13.99 -33.80 -8.34
N LEU A 869 13.10 -33.84 -9.33
CA LEU A 869 12.63 -32.64 -10.02
C LEU A 869 11.95 -31.65 -9.05
N LYS A 870 11.07 -32.15 -8.17
CA LYS A 870 10.43 -31.39 -7.11
C LYS A 870 11.46 -30.65 -6.26
N LYS A 871 12.48 -31.37 -5.77
CA LYS A 871 13.56 -30.76 -4.95
C LYS A 871 14.31 -29.68 -5.74
N LEU A 872 14.65 -29.92 -7.00
CA LEU A 872 15.33 -28.93 -7.84
C LEU A 872 14.51 -27.64 -8.02
N ILE A 873 13.20 -27.75 -8.26
CA ILE A 873 12.31 -26.58 -8.41
C ILE A 873 12.21 -25.80 -7.11
N ILE A 874 12.04 -26.50 -5.98
CA ILE A 874 12.00 -25.86 -4.65
C ILE A 874 13.28 -25.07 -4.41
N PHE A 875 14.45 -25.67 -4.66
CA PHE A 875 15.73 -24.97 -4.47
C PHE A 875 15.96 -23.85 -5.49
N GLU A 876 15.50 -23.98 -6.73
CA GLU A 876 15.54 -22.89 -7.71
C GLU A 876 14.75 -21.67 -7.22
N HIS A 877 13.55 -21.87 -6.66
CA HIS A 877 12.75 -20.79 -6.08
C HIS A 877 13.44 -20.15 -4.86
N LEU A 878 13.84 -20.98 -3.89
CA LEU A 878 14.51 -20.51 -2.68
C LEU A 878 15.82 -19.77 -2.99
N LYS A 879 16.60 -20.27 -3.96
CA LYS A 879 17.86 -19.64 -4.36
C LYS A 879 17.67 -18.36 -5.17
N SER A 880 16.64 -18.28 -5.99
CA SER A 880 16.29 -17.02 -6.65
C SER A 880 15.95 -15.94 -5.62
N HIS A 881 15.21 -16.30 -4.57
CA HIS A 881 14.91 -15.39 -3.47
C HIS A 881 16.15 -15.02 -2.63
N ASP A 882 17.06 -15.96 -2.39
CA ASP A 882 18.35 -15.69 -1.74
C ASP A 882 19.17 -14.64 -2.53
N ILE A 883 19.21 -14.75 -3.87
CA ILE A 883 19.91 -13.79 -4.74
C ILE A 883 19.28 -12.40 -4.63
N GLU A 884 17.96 -12.31 -4.74
CA GLU A 884 17.21 -11.04 -4.60
C GLU A 884 17.49 -10.39 -3.24
N CYS A 885 17.41 -11.16 -2.15
CA CYS A 885 17.69 -10.67 -0.80
C CYS A 885 19.14 -10.20 -0.65
N SER A 886 20.10 -10.94 -1.20
CA SER A 886 21.52 -10.57 -1.16
C SER A 886 21.79 -9.29 -1.94
N GLN A 887 21.16 -9.11 -3.09
CA GLN A 887 21.23 -7.88 -3.87
C GLN A 887 20.61 -6.70 -3.10
N ARG A 888 19.43 -6.88 -2.51
CA ARG A 888 18.79 -5.84 -1.67
C ARG A 888 19.70 -5.42 -0.50
N ILE A 889 20.28 -6.40 0.19
CA ILE A 889 21.26 -6.16 1.26
C ILE A 889 22.43 -5.33 0.73
N LEU A 890 23.01 -5.72 -0.40
CA LEU A 890 24.13 -5.02 -1.02
C LEU A 890 23.78 -3.57 -1.38
N TYR A 891 22.61 -3.33 -1.98
CA TYR A 891 22.14 -1.98 -2.31
C TYR A 891 21.95 -1.11 -1.05
N SER A 892 21.31 -1.67 -0.01
CA SER A 892 21.13 -0.95 1.27
C SER A 892 22.45 -0.58 1.95
N GLN A 893 23.50 -1.39 1.75
CA GLN A 893 24.84 -1.10 2.26
C GLN A 893 25.57 -0.06 1.39
N GLY A 894 25.39 -0.13 0.07
CA GLY A 894 25.94 0.83 -0.88
C GLY A 894 25.43 2.25 -0.63
N GLU A 895 24.19 2.43 -0.17
CA GLU A 895 23.65 3.74 0.23
C GLU A 895 24.50 4.40 1.32
N LYS A 896 25.01 3.62 2.29
CA LYS A 896 25.82 4.15 3.41
C LYS A 896 27.24 4.56 3.00
N ILE A 897 27.78 3.96 1.94
CA ILE A 897 29.17 4.15 1.50
C ILE A 897 29.26 5.27 0.45
N ALA A 898 28.17 5.54 -0.28
CA ALA A 898 28.17 6.48 -1.39
C ALA A 898 27.96 7.94 -0.97
N ASN A 899 28.69 8.88 -1.60
CA ASN A 899 28.41 10.31 -1.54
C ASN A 899 26.94 10.61 -1.88
N ILE A 900 26.36 11.69 -1.34
CA ILE A 900 24.92 12.08 -1.47
C ILE A 900 24.35 11.96 -2.90
N GLY A 901 25.18 12.14 -3.93
CA GLY A 901 24.80 11.97 -5.34
C GLY A 901 24.68 10.51 -5.80
N THR A 902 25.63 9.63 -5.42
CA THR A 902 25.62 8.20 -5.77
C THR A 902 24.72 7.39 -4.84
N SER A 903 24.53 7.81 -3.58
CA SER A 903 23.64 7.13 -2.64
C SER A 903 22.18 7.18 -3.09
N LYS A 904 21.74 8.29 -3.72
CA LYS A 904 20.40 8.38 -4.34
C LYS A 904 20.14 7.28 -5.38
N ARG A 905 21.15 6.83 -6.12
CA ARG A 905 21.03 5.75 -7.12
C ARG A 905 21.01 4.36 -6.50
N LEU A 906 21.48 4.19 -5.26
CA LEU A 906 21.52 2.91 -4.55
C LEU A 906 20.34 2.72 -3.57
N ARG A 907 19.41 3.69 -3.52
CA ARG A 907 18.27 3.73 -2.58
C ARG A 907 17.16 2.70 -2.84
N SER A 908 17.05 2.18 -4.06
CA SER A 908 16.01 1.21 -4.42
C SER A 908 16.60 0.09 -5.25
N SER A 909 16.52 -1.14 -4.75
CA SER A 909 16.84 -2.32 -5.55
C SER A 909 15.84 -2.43 -6.69
N PRO A 910 16.27 -2.61 -7.96
CA PRO A 910 15.34 -2.85 -9.07
C PRO A 910 14.52 -4.13 -8.88
N PHE A 911 14.97 -5.04 -8.03
CA PHE A 911 14.39 -6.38 -7.87
C PHE A 911 13.28 -6.48 -6.81
N ASP A 912 12.86 -5.36 -6.22
CA ASP A 912 11.85 -5.39 -5.15
C ASP A 912 10.49 -5.90 -5.65
N ASN A 913 10.05 -7.03 -5.07
CA ASN A 913 8.76 -7.69 -5.36
C ASN A 913 8.62 -8.22 -6.79
N GLU A 914 9.73 -8.50 -7.47
CA GLU A 914 9.69 -9.03 -8.84
C GLU A 914 9.36 -10.53 -8.88
N PHE A 915 9.73 -11.29 -7.86
CA PHE A 915 9.57 -12.76 -7.81
C PHE A 915 8.41 -13.24 -6.93
N ASN A 916 7.55 -12.34 -6.43
CA ASN A 916 6.35 -12.75 -5.69
C ASN A 916 5.21 -13.18 -6.63
N ASP A 917 5.48 -14.17 -7.47
CA ASP A 917 4.51 -14.68 -8.46
C ASP A 917 3.57 -15.75 -7.89
N GLY A 918 3.43 -15.77 -6.57
CA GLY A 918 2.70 -16.78 -5.82
C GLY A 918 3.28 -18.18 -5.97
N ILE A 919 2.40 -19.16 -5.88
CA ILE A 919 2.78 -20.57 -5.98
C ILE A 919 3.09 -20.89 -7.44
N ASP A 920 4.26 -21.48 -7.73
CA ASP A 920 4.65 -21.85 -9.09
C ASP A 920 3.73 -22.98 -9.61
N PRO A 921 2.93 -22.73 -10.67
CA PRO A 921 2.03 -23.74 -11.23
C PRO A 921 2.78 -24.99 -11.69
N PHE A 922 4.03 -24.86 -12.13
CA PHE A 922 4.86 -25.98 -12.53
C PHE A 922 5.21 -26.87 -11.33
N GLU A 923 5.60 -26.25 -10.23
CA GLU A 923 5.85 -26.95 -8.98
C GLU A 923 4.57 -27.63 -8.47
N GLN A 924 3.39 -27.00 -8.62
CA GLN A 924 2.10 -27.62 -8.25
C GLN A 924 1.76 -28.81 -9.14
N ALA A 925 2.01 -28.72 -10.44
CA ALA A 925 1.78 -29.83 -11.37
C ALA A 925 2.68 -31.03 -11.04
N VAL A 926 3.96 -30.80 -10.72
CA VAL A 926 4.88 -31.85 -10.28
C VAL A 926 4.40 -32.51 -8.99
N ASP A 927 3.97 -31.73 -8.01
CA ASP A 927 3.43 -32.26 -6.75
C ASP A 927 2.15 -33.08 -6.96
N PHE A 928 1.26 -32.60 -7.81
CA PHE A 928 0.04 -33.32 -8.15
C PHE A 928 0.34 -34.66 -8.82
N MET A 929 1.33 -34.71 -9.72
CA MET A 929 1.78 -35.95 -10.35
C MET A 929 2.38 -36.94 -9.33
N CYS A 930 3.13 -36.45 -8.33
CA CYS A 930 3.60 -37.29 -7.22
C CYS A 930 2.43 -37.89 -6.44
N MET A 931 1.42 -37.09 -6.07
CA MET A 931 0.23 -37.58 -5.36
C MET A 931 -0.54 -38.64 -6.16
N CYS A 932 -0.65 -38.44 -7.48
CA CYS A 932 -1.26 -39.41 -8.37
C CYS A 932 -0.50 -40.74 -8.40
N LEU A 933 0.84 -40.69 -8.46
CA LEU A 933 1.70 -41.87 -8.42
C LEU A 933 1.62 -42.59 -7.07
N ASP A 934 1.60 -41.86 -5.96
CA ASP A 934 1.47 -42.45 -4.62
C ASP A 934 0.12 -43.15 -4.45
N THR A 935 -0.96 -42.55 -4.95
CA THR A 935 -2.30 -43.16 -4.93
C THR A 935 -2.34 -44.42 -5.80
N LEU A 936 -1.84 -44.35 -7.04
CA LEU A 936 -1.83 -45.48 -7.97
C LEU A 936 -0.96 -46.63 -7.46
N THR A 937 0.25 -46.35 -6.98
CA THR A 937 1.14 -47.37 -6.43
C THR A 937 0.57 -48.00 -5.16
N SER A 938 -0.06 -47.22 -4.28
CA SER A 938 -0.76 -47.76 -3.11
C SER A 938 -1.88 -48.73 -3.50
N LYS A 939 -2.63 -48.45 -4.58
CA LYS A 939 -3.71 -49.32 -5.07
C LYS A 939 -3.17 -50.60 -5.70
N ILE A 940 -2.08 -50.52 -6.45
CA ILE A 940 -1.39 -51.68 -7.01
C ILE A 940 -0.87 -52.59 -5.88
N VAL A 941 -0.24 -52.00 -4.86
CA VAL A 941 0.25 -52.72 -3.67
C VAL A 941 -0.91 -53.35 -2.91
N GLU A 942 -2.02 -52.63 -2.71
CA GLU A 942 -3.23 -53.17 -2.06
C GLU A 942 -3.72 -54.44 -2.77
N VAL A 943 -3.80 -54.45 -4.10
CA VAL A 943 -4.24 -55.65 -4.87
C VAL A 943 -3.22 -56.79 -4.79
N LEU A 944 -1.93 -56.49 -4.90
CA LEU A 944 -0.85 -57.49 -4.80
C LEU A 944 -0.79 -58.14 -3.40
N ASP A 945 -0.77 -57.31 -2.35
CA ASP A 945 -0.51 -57.78 -0.99
C ASP A 945 -1.76 -58.36 -0.31
N SER A 946 -2.95 -57.84 -0.62
CA SER A 946 -4.20 -58.36 -0.04
C SER A 946 -4.82 -59.43 -0.92
N LYS A 947 -5.18 -59.11 -2.17
CA LYS A 947 -6.03 -59.99 -3.01
C LYS A 947 -5.26 -61.13 -3.66
N VAL A 948 -4.08 -60.86 -4.25
CA VAL A 948 -3.27 -61.91 -4.89
C VAL A 948 -2.70 -62.87 -3.85
N ASN A 949 -2.19 -62.36 -2.72
CA ASN A 949 -1.72 -63.24 -1.64
C ASN A 949 -2.84 -64.09 -1.02
N THR A 950 -4.01 -63.52 -0.74
CA THR A 950 -5.15 -64.29 -0.23
C THR A 950 -5.66 -65.32 -1.23
N TRP A 951 -5.54 -65.05 -2.53
CA TRP A 951 -5.85 -66.04 -3.56
C TRP A 951 -4.91 -67.23 -3.48
N TRP A 952 -3.59 -67.01 -3.36
CA TRP A 952 -2.61 -68.09 -3.23
C TRP A 952 -2.81 -68.90 -1.94
N THR A 953 -3.17 -68.27 -0.82
CA THR A 953 -3.46 -69.00 0.43
C THR A 953 -4.72 -69.86 0.29
N LEU A 954 -5.82 -69.31 -0.25
CA LEU A 954 -7.06 -70.06 -0.46
C LEU A 954 -6.90 -71.18 -1.50
N TYR A 955 -6.13 -70.95 -2.56
CA TYR A 955 -5.80 -71.99 -3.55
C TYR A 955 -4.95 -73.11 -2.93
N GLY A 956 -3.98 -72.76 -2.08
CA GLY A 956 -3.19 -73.70 -1.29
C GLY A 956 -4.04 -74.51 -0.30
N GLU A 957 -4.96 -73.86 0.41
CA GLU A 957 -5.93 -74.53 1.29
C GLU A 957 -6.86 -75.46 0.51
N ARG A 958 -7.37 -75.02 -0.64
CA ARG A 958 -8.23 -75.84 -1.50
C ARG A 958 -7.49 -77.09 -1.98
N THR A 959 -6.26 -76.93 -2.46
CA THR A 959 -5.44 -78.07 -2.94
C THR A 959 -5.07 -79.01 -1.80
N ASN A 960 -4.80 -78.50 -0.59
CA ASN A 960 -4.55 -79.33 0.59
C ASN A 960 -5.81 -80.07 1.06
N LEU A 961 -6.95 -79.39 1.14
CA LEU A 961 -8.25 -79.99 1.48
C LEU A 961 -8.68 -81.03 0.44
N GLN A 962 -8.37 -80.81 -0.84
CA GLN A 962 -8.66 -81.76 -1.92
C GLN A 962 -7.75 -83.00 -1.82
N LYS A 963 -6.47 -82.83 -1.47
CA LYS A 963 -5.56 -83.95 -1.16
C LYS A 963 -5.98 -84.70 0.11
N GLU A 964 -6.42 -84.00 1.15
CA GLU A 964 -6.92 -84.58 2.40
C GLU A 964 -8.22 -85.37 2.16
N TYR A 965 -9.15 -84.81 1.38
CA TYR A 965 -10.36 -85.50 0.94
C TYR A 965 -10.03 -86.78 0.14
N GLN A 966 -9.11 -86.70 -0.83
CA GLN A 966 -8.66 -87.87 -1.60
C GLN A 966 -7.95 -88.93 -0.74
N ARG A 967 -7.17 -88.51 0.27
CA ARG A 967 -6.52 -89.43 1.22
C ARG A 967 -7.49 -90.09 2.19
N SER A 968 -8.50 -89.35 2.67
CA SER A 968 -9.49 -89.84 3.63
C SER A 968 -10.64 -90.63 2.97
N PHE A 969 -10.87 -90.46 1.67
CA PHE A 969 -11.94 -91.13 0.90
C PHE A 969 -11.47 -91.61 -0.49
N PRO A 970 -10.58 -92.61 -0.58
CA PRO A 970 -10.05 -93.11 -1.86
C PRO A 970 -11.05 -93.92 -2.72
N GLU A 971 -12.19 -94.39 -2.18
CA GLU A 971 -13.05 -95.43 -2.79
C GLU A 971 -14.29 -94.95 -3.57
N LYS A 972 -14.39 -93.70 -4.03
CA LYS A 972 -15.48 -93.26 -4.93
C LYS A 972 -15.01 -92.94 -6.35
N GLY A 973 -14.13 -93.80 -6.88
CA GLY A 973 -13.64 -93.76 -8.26
C GLY A 973 -14.25 -94.80 -9.21
N ASN A 974 -15.03 -95.78 -8.74
CA ASN A 974 -15.62 -96.81 -9.59
C ASN A 974 -17.12 -96.98 -9.34
N PRO A 975 -17.99 -96.66 -10.32
CA PRO A 975 -19.39 -97.05 -10.30
C PRO A 975 -19.48 -98.49 -10.82
N ASN A 976 -19.42 -99.50 -9.94
CA ASN A 976 -20.02 -100.83 -10.09
C ASN A 976 -19.55 -101.79 -9.00
N SER A 977 -20.32 -101.90 -7.92
CA SER A 977 -20.51 -103.18 -7.23
C SER A 977 -21.78 -103.10 -6.37
N ALA A 978 -22.74 -103.97 -6.70
CA ALA A 978 -23.98 -104.14 -5.97
C ALA A 978 -23.78 -105.10 -4.80
N SER A 979 -24.52 -104.82 -3.72
CA SER A 979 -25.06 -105.73 -2.70
C SER A 979 -24.13 -106.69 -1.96
N SER A 980 -24.01 -106.46 -0.65
CA SER A 980 -24.35 -107.48 0.36
C SER A 980 -24.55 -106.80 1.73
N GLU A 981 -25.80 -106.70 2.15
CA GLU A 981 -26.18 -106.53 3.55
C GLU A 981 -25.81 -107.82 4.30
N ASP A 982 -25.03 -107.73 5.38
CA ASP A 982 -25.38 -108.40 6.65
C ASP A 982 -24.37 -108.08 7.79
N SER A 983 -24.95 -107.83 8.97
CA SER A 983 -24.33 -107.71 10.30
C SER A 983 -23.51 -106.45 10.65
N LYS A 984 -24.14 -105.27 10.60
CA LYS A 984 -23.59 -104.04 11.24
C LYS A 984 -23.64 -104.14 12.76
N GLY A 985 -22.47 -104.22 13.40
CA GLY A 985 -22.35 -104.09 14.85
C GLY A 985 -22.57 -102.64 15.31
N PHE A 986 -23.07 -102.45 16.54
CA PHE A 986 -23.32 -101.14 17.16
C PHE A 986 -22.09 -100.19 17.16
N PHE A 987 -20.88 -100.74 17.07
CA PHE A 987 -19.62 -99.99 16.92
C PHE A 987 -19.36 -99.46 15.50
N GLU A 988 -19.89 -100.11 14.47
CA GLU A 988 -19.68 -99.75 13.06
C GLU A 988 -20.59 -98.59 12.64
N SER A 989 -21.84 -98.56 13.11
CA SER A 989 -22.75 -97.42 12.97
C SER A 989 -22.17 -96.11 13.54
N TYR A 990 -21.42 -96.19 14.65
CA TYR A 990 -20.84 -95.02 15.31
C TYR A 990 -19.57 -94.51 14.59
N MET A 991 -18.80 -95.42 13.98
CA MET A 991 -17.66 -95.10 13.13
C MET A 991 -18.09 -94.54 11.77
N GLU A 992 -19.19 -95.05 11.21
CA GLU A 992 -19.76 -94.60 9.93
C GLU A 992 -20.42 -93.22 10.05
N ASP A 993 -21.08 -92.93 11.17
CA ASP A 993 -21.62 -91.60 11.49
C ASP A 993 -20.50 -90.56 11.72
N LYS A 994 -19.37 -90.95 12.33
CA LYS A 994 -18.16 -90.09 12.40
C LYS A 994 -17.51 -89.88 11.03
N ARG A 995 -17.46 -90.91 10.18
CA ARG A 995 -16.92 -90.83 8.82
C ARG A 995 -17.78 -89.95 7.91
N GLN A 996 -19.11 -90.06 7.98
CA GLN A 996 -20.05 -89.17 7.29
C GLN A 996 -20.00 -87.73 7.81
N LYS A 997 -19.84 -87.53 9.14
CA LYS A 997 -19.61 -86.20 9.72
C LYS A 997 -18.28 -85.59 9.29
N LEU A 998 -17.24 -86.40 9.11
CA LEU A 998 -15.94 -85.94 8.58
C LEU A 998 -16.04 -85.59 7.09
N GLU A 999 -16.71 -86.43 6.29
CA GLU A 999 -16.94 -86.22 4.85
C GLU A 999 -17.76 -84.94 4.60
N SER A 1000 -18.89 -84.80 5.28
CA SER A 1000 -19.75 -83.60 5.19
C SER A 1000 -19.02 -82.33 5.66
N LYS A 1001 -18.18 -82.42 6.69
CA LYS A 1001 -17.37 -81.29 7.17
C LYS A 1001 -16.27 -80.89 6.19
N LEU A 1002 -15.56 -81.86 5.60
CA LEU A 1002 -14.54 -81.60 4.58
C LEU A 1002 -15.15 -81.07 3.28
N GLN A 1003 -16.29 -81.62 2.85
CA GLN A 1003 -17.02 -81.20 1.66
C GLN A 1003 -17.65 -79.81 1.85
N ALA A 1004 -18.19 -79.49 3.03
CA ALA A 1004 -18.66 -78.15 3.35
C ALA A 1004 -17.52 -77.12 3.37
N ARG A 1005 -16.34 -77.49 3.88
CA ARG A 1005 -15.13 -76.63 3.84
C ARG A 1005 -14.60 -76.44 2.42
N LEU A 1006 -14.55 -77.49 1.60
CA LEU A 1006 -14.17 -77.42 0.19
C LEU A 1006 -15.13 -76.53 -0.60
N SER A 1007 -16.43 -76.67 -0.38
CA SER A 1007 -17.46 -75.86 -1.04
C SER A 1007 -17.34 -74.40 -0.63
N SER A 1008 -17.21 -74.12 0.68
CA SER A 1008 -17.01 -72.76 1.19
C SER A 1008 -15.70 -72.12 0.69
N CYS A 1009 -14.61 -72.88 0.62
CA CYS A 1009 -13.33 -72.40 0.08
C CYS A 1009 -13.43 -72.14 -1.44
N SER A 1010 -14.13 -73.00 -2.19
CA SER A 1010 -14.34 -72.82 -3.63
C SER A 1010 -15.25 -71.63 -3.94
N GLU A 1011 -16.29 -71.37 -3.15
CA GLU A 1011 -17.15 -70.17 -3.29
C GLU A 1011 -16.37 -68.89 -3.01
N LYS A 1012 -15.54 -68.87 -1.96
CA LYS A 1012 -14.66 -67.75 -1.65
C LYS A 1012 -13.63 -67.52 -2.76
N LEU A 1013 -13.06 -68.58 -3.32
CA LEU A 1013 -12.11 -68.49 -4.43
C LEU A 1013 -12.79 -67.93 -5.69
N GLN A 1014 -13.99 -68.41 -6.04
CA GLN A 1014 -14.75 -67.89 -7.19
C GLN A 1014 -15.15 -66.42 -7.04
N HIS A 1015 -15.50 -65.99 -5.82
CA HIS A 1015 -15.76 -64.58 -5.54
C HIS A 1015 -14.48 -63.75 -5.73
N LEU A 1016 -13.35 -64.25 -5.21
CA LEU A 1016 -12.06 -63.58 -5.32
C LEU A 1016 -11.53 -63.55 -6.76
N ASP A 1017 -11.81 -64.58 -7.55
CA ASP A 1017 -11.53 -64.63 -8.99
C ASP A 1017 -12.21 -63.45 -9.71
N ALA A 1018 -13.54 -63.37 -9.60
CA ALA A 1018 -14.31 -62.31 -10.23
C ALA A 1018 -13.86 -60.92 -9.76
N GLU A 1019 -13.54 -60.78 -8.48
CA GLU A 1019 -13.07 -59.53 -7.90
C GLU A 1019 -11.67 -59.13 -8.39
N LEU A 1020 -10.73 -60.07 -8.49
CA LEU A 1020 -9.35 -59.84 -8.97
C LEU A 1020 -9.33 -59.43 -10.44
N LYS A 1021 -10.07 -60.13 -11.31
CA LYS A 1021 -10.14 -59.78 -12.74
C LYS A 1021 -10.75 -58.39 -12.93
N HIS A 1022 -11.85 -58.11 -12.25
CA HIS A 1022 -12.48 -56.79 -12.29
C HIS A 1022 -11.53 -55.69 -11.78
N CYS A 1023 -10.83 -55.92 -10.66
CA CYS A 1023 -9.85 -54.97 -10.14
C CYS A 1023 -8.67 -54.76 -11.10
N HIS A 1024 -8.19 -55.82 -11.74
CA HIS A 1024 -7.11 -55.75 -12.73
C HIS A 1024 -7.51 -54.97 -13.97
N GLU A 1025 -8.71 -55.23 -14.53
CA GLU A 1025 -9.25 -54.49 -15.68
C GLU A 1025 -9.39 -53.00 -15.36
N LEU A 1026 -9.97 -52.66 -14.21
CA LEU A 1026 -10.08 -51.28 -13.75
C LEU A 1026 -8.69 -50.63 -13.56
N LEU A 1027 -7.74 -51.32 -12.94
CA LEU A 1027 -6.37 -50.81 -12.79
C LEU A 1027 -5.68 -50.60 -14.14
N ALA A 1028 -5.86 -51.51 -15.10
CA ALA A 1028 -5.29 -51.37 -16.43
C ALA A 1028 -5.87 -50.16 -17.18
N GLU A 1029 -7.19 -49.92 -17.07
CA GLU A 1029 -7.84 -48.72 -17.59
C GLU A 1029 -7.24 -47.45 -16.97
N GLU A 1030 -7.11 -47.40 -15.64
CA GLU A 1030 -6.56 -46.24 -14.92
C GLU A 1030 -5.08 -46.00 -15.22
N ILE A 1031 -4.28 -47.06 -15.39
CA ILE A 1031 -2.88 -46.98 -15.82
C ILE A 1031 -2.78 -46.35 -17.21
N SER A 1032 -3.60 -46.82 -18.16
CA SER A 1032 -3.65 -46.26 -19.51
C SER A 1032 -4.06 -44.79 -19.49
N PHE A 1033 -5.10 -44.46 -18.71
CA PHE A 1033 -5.59 -43.10 -18.57
C PHE A 1033 -4.55 -42.18 -17.92
N PHE A 1034 -3.83 -42.64 -16.89
CA PHE A 1034 -2.72 -41.92 -16.28
C PHE A 1034 -1.59 -41.64 -17.28
N ILE A 1035 -1.18 -42.63 -18.08
CA ILE A 1035 -0.10 -42.47 -19.07
C ILE A 1035 -0.49 -41.43 -20.12
N SER A 1036 -1.72 -41.47 -20.62
CA SER A 1036 -2.23 -40.48 -21.59
C SER A 1036 -2.23 -39.06 -21.01
N SER A 1037 -2.73 -38.90 -19.78
CA SER A 1037 -2.79 -37.63 -19.05
C SER A 1037 -1.38 -37.08 -18.76
N LYS A 1038 -0.46 -37.95 -18.31
CA LYS A 1038 0.95 -37.62 -18.05
C LYS A 1038 1.64 -37.05 -19.28
N ASN A 1039 1.51 -37.72 -20.42
CA ASN A 1039 2.19 -37.31 -21.65
C ASN A 1039 1.68 -35.94 -22.14
N PHE A 1040 0.38 -35.71 -22.03
CA PHE A 1040 -0.22 -34.41 -22.31
C PHE A 1040 0.31 -33.31 -21.37
N ALA A 1041 0.25 -33.56 -20.06
CA ALA A 1041 0.70 -32.64 -19.02
C ALA A 1041 2.18 -32.25 -19.16
N TYR A 1042 3.04 -33.23 -19.45
CA TYR A 1042 4.48 -33.00 -19.61
C TYR A 1042 4.79 -32.08 -20.81
N MET A 1043 4.29 -32.40 -22.01
CA MET A 1043 4.65 -31.64 -23.22
C MET A 1043 4.07 -30.23 -23.24
N ASN A 1044 2.80 -30.08 -22.88
CA ASN A 1044 2.11 -28.79 -23.02
C ASN A 1044 2.43 -27.82 -21.88
N PHE A 1045 2.63 -28.33 -20.67
CA PHE A 1045 2.76 -27.46 -19.51
C PHE A 1045 4.17 -27.44 -18.94
N MET A 1046 4.76 -28.61 -18.69
CA MET A 1046 6.09 -28.69 -18.07
C MET A 1046 7.18 -28.03 -18.93
N VAL A 1047 7.07 -28.12 -20.27
CA VAL A 1047 8.02 -27.49 -21.18
C VAL A 1047 7.52 -26.11 -21.64
N LYS A 1048 6.36 -26.02 -22.31
CA LYS A 1048 5.96 -24.76 -22.95
C LYS A 1048 5.49 -23.68 -21.97
N ALA A 1049 4.63 -24.02 -21.01
CA ALA A 1049 4.06 -23.04 -20.09
C ALA A 1049 5.10 -22.54 -19.09
N TYR A 1050 5.91 -23.44 -18.52
CA TYR A 1050 7.02 -23.08 -17.63
C TYR A 1050 8.03 -22.16 -18.34
N VAL A 1051 8.51 -22.53 -19.53
CA VAL A 1051 9.48 -21.71 -20.29
C VAL A 1051 8.87 -20.36 -20.64
N SER A 1052 7.62 -20.31 -21.10
CA SER A 1052 6.93 -19.04 -21.40
C SER A 1052 6.85 -18.14 -20.16
N ARG A 1053 6.45 -18.69 -19.00
CA ARG A 1053 6.40 -17.96 -17.74
C ARG A 1053 7.78 -17.43 -17.32
N ARG A 1054 8.82 -18.27 -17.39
CA ARG A 1054 10.19 -17.86 -17.04
C ARG A 1054 10.69 -16.76 -17.97
N ILE A 1055 10.41 -16.83 -19.28
CA ILE A 1055 10.73 -15.74 -20.21
C ILE A 1055 10.05 -14.43 -19.78
N LYS A 1056 8.78 -14.46 -19.36
CA LYS A 1056 8.08 -13.27 -18.86
C LYS A 1056 8.73 -12.69 -17.60
N GLN A 1057 9.07 -13.54 -16.63
CA GLN A 1057 9.74 -13.14 -15.39
C GLN A 1057 11.09 -12.46 -15.69
N HIS A 1058 11.96 -13.11 -16.48
CA HIS A 1058 13.27 -12.56 -16.83
C HIS A 1058 13.14 -11.25 -17.63
N LYS A 1059 12.10 -11.11 -18.46
CA LYS A 1059 11.81 -9.84 -19.15
C LYS A 1059 11.38 -8.73 -18.19
N ASN A 1060 10.58 -9.03 -17.16
CA ASN A 1060 10.25 -8.04 -16.14
C ASN A 1060 11.51 -7.59 -15.39
N VAL A 1061 12.34 -8.54 -14.99
CA VAL A 1061 13.63 -8.27 -14.32
C VAL A 1061 14.53 -7.40 -15.20
N LEU A 1062 14.62 -7.72 -16.50
CA LEU A 1062 15.37 -6.90 -17.45
C LEU A 1062 14.81 -5.48 -17.53
N LEU A 1063 13.49 -5.30 -17.57
CA LEU A 1063 12.85 -3.98 -17.59
C LEU A 1063 13.17 -3.18 -16.33
N ALA A 1064 13.16 -3.79 -15.15
CA ALA A 1064 13.52 -3.10 -13.92
C ALA A 1064 15.02 -2.73 -13.87
N ILE A 1065 15.89 -3.58 -14.42
CA ILE A 1065 17.31 -3.25 -14.59
C ILE A 1065 17.48 -2.07 -15.58
N GLU A 1066 16.78 -2.09 -16.71
CA GLU A 1066 16.81 -1.00 -17.70
C GLU A 1066 16.29 0.32 -17.11
N GLU A 1067 15.19 0.26 -16.35
CA GLU A 1067 14.63 1.41 -15.63
C GLU A 1067 15.67 1.97 -14.66
N PHE A 1068 16.30 1.12 -13.86
CA PHE A 1068 17.34 1.49 -12.91
C PHE A 1068 18.60 2.09 -13.56
N ILE A 1069 19.04 1.56 -14.71
CA ILE A 1069 20.18 2.12 -15.45
C ILE A 1069 19.83 3.51 -16.04
N SER A 1070 18.56 3.73 -16.38
CA SER A 1070 18.10 4.97 -17.01
C SER A 1070 17.90 6.15 -16.03
N THR A 1071 17.70 5.85 -14.74
CA THR A 1071 17.56 6.81 -13.63
C THR A 1071 18.92 7.20 -13.04
#